data_AF-A0A933X3G8-F1
#
_entry.id   AF-A0A933X3G8-F1
#
_cell.length_a   1.000
_cell.length_b   1.000
_cell.length_c   1.000
_cell.angle_alpha   90.00
_cell.angle_beta   90.00
_cell.angle_gamma   90.00
#
_symmetry.space_group_name_H-M   'P 1'
#
loop_
_entity.id
_entity.type
_entity.pdbx_description
1 polymer ?
#
loop_
_entity_poly.entity_id
_entity_poly.type
_entity_poly.pdbx_seq_one_letter_code
_entity_poly.pdbx_strand_id
1 'polypeptide(L)'
;MNDRALARLFRRFRDRHDGAALAAVFDATARELFEVACHLNRDLVGAEDLVQATFVTAIAKARDYDEAQPVKAWLYGILWREAAKTRRELARRVDPVRLHERVVPEPIDGLIGRELPDAVASALEGLPRPYREVLEPLLKEEQRPEEIAARLKRSPGTIRSQIHRGLERLRRALPAGLAGMPAVGVWNVRGLGAVRGEVLHAAGFSPAVAAGASVLVVQATIGGWVMSKIGVGAAALALAGAAWFVAVETGATDAAPVEEHTEARVERASASGTARADAARERESERSTAGMPEPGTAAPAPDPKDSVDWWLARFNAAPNDWRHGWQVMEDIAALPPERGRAILRGVWPHLTKPVREQAMKPFVFHGGHALALEALHLGATDPELSVQERAFGYLERYAFRDFALDFSAYLAWEREFRGRPIAEVLDVNARRFAAELAGLAPGALATRMREIDALELDAGKNAGVDLAATLRDAGLLDALANAVERGDEDARTQALAWSKAVAADEPWLRTFVTPRIDSATDETTRSACFDALARSDCAWARTEVEAYLRRVAEAPPLETDEREGARDSALAAARAIGAMDDPAAIPELIGTLARDRTGRYGYALGHFALAPLTGVQYDPSHDAAWWREWWEKNAERLPPHVRALSIPR
;
A
#
# COMPACT_ATOMS: atom_id res chain seq x y z
N MET A 1 -7.48 -11.85 -8.46
CA MET A 1 -7.76 -13.22 -8.92
C MET A 1 -6.64 -14.14 -8.46
N ASN A 2 -6.90 -15.39 -8.02
CA ASN A 2 -5.85 -16.30 -7.54
C ASN A 2 -5.08 -16.99 -8.69
N ASP A 3 -3.85 -17.44 -8.43
CA ASP A 3 -2.96 -17.96 -9.49
C ASP A 3 -3.49 -19.22 -10.17
N ARG A 4 -4.23 -20.08 -9.46
CA ARG A 4 -4.87 -21.27 -10.06
C ARG A 4 -6.01 -20.91 -11.02
N ALA A 5 -6.76 -19.83 -10.74
CA ALA A 5 -7.78 -19.33 -11.67
C ALA A 5 -7.13 -18.69 -12.90
N LEU A 6 -6.06 -17.90 -12.71
CA LEU A 6 -5.26 -17.32 -13.79
C LEU A 6 -4.65 -18.40 -14.69
N ALA A 7 -4.03 -19.44 -14.12
CA ALA A 7 -3.47 -20.56 -14.86
C ALA A 7 -4.54 -21.32 -15.66
N ARG A 8 -5.74 -21.50 -15.11
CA ARG A 8 -6.85 -22.13 -15.84
C ARG A 8 -7.33 -21.27 -17.02
N LEU A 9 -7.44 -19.95 -16.84
CA LEU A 9 -7.83 -19.03 -17.91
C LEU A 9 -6.76 -18.97 -18.99
N PHE A 10 -5.48 -18.87 -18.60
CA PHE A 10 -4.38 -18.86 -19.55
C PHE A 10 -4.26 -20.20 -20.32
N ARG A 11 -4.50 -21.33 -19.65
CA ARG A 11 -4.60 -22.65 -20.30
C ARG A 11 -5.76 -22.73 -21.29
N ARG A 12 -6.93 -22.20 -20.95
CA ARG A 12 -8.06 -22.15 -21.88
C ARG A 12 -7.72 -21.33 -23.13
N PHE A 13 -7.02 -20.20 -22.95
CA PHE A 13 -6.49 -19.45 -24.08
C PHE A 13 -5.48 -20.30 -24.90
N ARG A 14 -4.48 -20.90 -24.27
CA ARG A 14 -3.45 -21.71 -24.94
C ARG A 14 -4.03 -22.90 -25.72
N ASP A 15 -4.90 -23.68 -25.09
CA ASP A 15 -5.35 -24.98 -25.61
C ASP A 15 -6.56 -24.85 -26.53
N ARG A 16 -7.40 -23.84 -26.32
CA ARG A 16 -8.67 -23.67 -27.05
C ARG A 16 -8.77 -22.35 -27.81
N HIS A 17 -7.72 -21.53 -27.79
CA HIS A 17 -7.71 -20.22 -28.42
C HIS A 17 -8.89 -19.34 -27.95
N ASP A 18 -9.16 -19.38 -26.65
CA ASP A 18 -10.28 -18.69 -26.00
C ASP A 18 -9.94 -17.22 -25.69
N GLY A 19 -10.47 -16.30 -26.50
CA GLY A 19 -10.23 -14.86 -26.38
C GLY A 19 -10.83 -14.22 -25.12
N ALA A 20 -11.95 -14.75 -24.62
CA ALA A 20 -12.54 -14.27 -23.36
C ALA A 20 -11.68 -14.66 -22.16
N ALA A 21 -11.06 -15.85 -22.22
CA ALA A 21 -10.11 -16.27 -21.20
C ALA A 21 -8.83 -15.42 -21.21
N LEU A 22 -8.31 -15.07 -22.38
CA LEU A 22 -7.18 -14.14 -22.51
C LEU A 22 -7.53 -12.74 -21.97
N ALA A 23 -8.72 -12.24 -22.31
CA ALA A 23 -9.22 -10.95 -21.83
C ALA A 23 -9.32 -10.91 -20.30
N ALA A 24 -9.84 -11.96 -19.68
CA ALA A 24 -9.92 -12.08 -18.23
C ALA A 24 -8.54 -12.19 -17.54
N VAL A 25 -7.56 -12.81 -18.20
CA VAL A 25 -6.16 -12.79 -17.72
C VAL A 25 -5.61 -11.36 -17.78
N PHE A 26 -5.84 -10.65 -18.88
CA PHE A 26 -5.42 -9.26 -19.04
C PHE A 26 -6.05 -8.36 -17.97
N ASP A 27 -7.38 -8.38 -17.81
CA ASP A 27 -8.10 -7.53 -16.85
C ASP A 27 -7.62 -7.75 -15.41
N ALA A 28 -7.19 -8.97 -15.08
CA ALA A 28 -6.76 -9.33 -13.75
C ALA A 28 -5.28 -9.04 -13.44
N THR A 29 -4.45 -8.73 -14.44
CA THR A 29 -3.00 -8.53 -14.25
C THR A 29 -2.45 -7.24 -14.86
N ALA A 30 -3.14 -6.64 -15.84
CA ALA A 30 -2.64 -5.49 -16.60
C ALA A 30 -2.39 -4.26 -15.72
N ARG A 31 -3.21 -4.01 -14.69
CA ARG A 31 -2.98 -2.88 -13.77
C ARG A 31 -1.68 -3.03 -12.99
N GLU A 32 -1.46 -4.20 -12.39
CA GLU A 32 -0.25 -4.46 -11.61
C GLU A 32 1.00 -4.52 -12.52
N LEU A 33 0.86 -5.01 -13.75
CA LEU A 33 1.93 -4.99 -14.76
C LEU A 33 2.21 -3.56 -15.24
N PHE A 34 1.18 -2.73 -15.42
CA PHE A 34 1.30 -1.34 -15.82
C PHE A 34 1.96 -0.49 -14.75
N GLU A 35 1.57 -0.68 -13.48
CA GLU A 35 2.23 -0.04 -12.35
C GLU A 35 3.73 -0.34 -12.40
N VAL A 36 4.13 -1.61 -12.55
CA VAL A 36 5.55 -1.96 -12.73
C VAL A 36 6.15 -1.39 -14.02
N ALA A 37 5.44 -1.42 -15.15
CA ALA A 37 5.92 -0.88 -16.43
C ALA A 37 6.23 0.62 -16.37
N CYS A 38 5.44 1.39 -15.61
CA CYS A 38 5.68 2.79 -15.33
C CYS A 38 6.99 3.02 -14.57
N HIS A 39 7.43 2.04 -13.78
CA HIS A 39 8.75 2.09 -13.13
C HIS A 39 9.86 1.71 -14.11
N LEU A 40 9.57 0.94 -15.16
CA LEU A 40 10.56 0.44 -16.10
C LEU A 40 10.79 1.34 -17.32
N ASN A 41 9.87 2.23 -17.66
CA ASN A 41 9.94 3.12 -18.82
C ASN A 41 9.89 4.61 -18.43
N ARG A 42 10.48 5.45 -19.29
CA ARG A 42 10.68 6.88 -19.05
C ARG A 42 9.42 7.73 -19.22
N ASP A 43 8.37 7.19 -19.84
CA ASP A 43 7.07 7.83 -19.99
C ASP A 43 5.91 6.82 -19.91
N LEU A 44 4.71 7.31 -19.63
CA LEU A 44 3.49 6.49 -19.44
C LEU A 44 3.03 5.80 -20.74
N VAL A 45 3.30 6.38 -21.90
CA VAL A 45 2.95 5.78 -23.21
C VAL A 45 3.82 4.55 -23.47
N GLY A 46 5.10 4.62 -23.16
CA GLY A 46 6.02 3.50 -23.20
C GLY A 46 5.66 2.44 -22.17
N ALA A 47 5.09 2.79 -21.02
CA ALA A 47 4.61 1.80 -20.05
C ALA A 47 3.40 1.01 -20.59
N GLU A 48 2.47 1.66 -21.29
CA GLU A 48 1.35 0.98 -21.98
C GLU A 48 1.85 0.05 -23.09
N ASP A 49 2.77 0.54 -23.92
CA ASP A 49 3.38 -0.23 -25.01
C ASP A 49 4.19 -1.43 -24.46
N LEU A 50 4.80 -1.29 -23.28
CA LEU A 50 5.55 -2.35 -22.62
C LEU A 50 4.63 -3.43 -22.03
N VAL A 51 3.49 -3.05 -21.45
CA VAL A 51 2.45 -4.02 -21.05
C VAL A 51 1.89 -4.74 -22.28
N GLN A 52 1.63 -4.01 -23.37
CA GLN A 52 1.21 -4.61 -24.63
C GLN A 52 2.23 -5.63 -25.15
N ALA A 53 3.50 -5.24 -25.26
CA ALA A 53 4.59 -6.10 -25.73
C ALA A 53 4.72 -7.36 -24.86
N THR A 54 4.52 -7.22 -23.54
CA THR A 54 4.53 -8.34 -22.60
C THR A 54 3.47 -9.37 -22.95
N PHE A 55 2.24 -8.92 -23.19
CA PHE A 55 1.16 -9.81 -23.57
C PHE A 55 1.33 -10.39 -24.97
N VAL A 56 1.84 -9.62 -25.93
CA VAL A 56 2.17 -10.12 -27.28
C VAL A 56 3.23 -11.23 -27.21
N THR A 57 4.28 -11.05 -26.41
CA THR A 57 5.31 -12.08 -26.20
C THR A 57 4.74 -13.29 -25.43
N ALA A 58 3.85 -13.07 -24.45
CA ALA A 58 3.17 -14.15 -23.74
C ALA A 58 2.25 -14.96 -24.66
N ILE A 59 1.55 -14.32 -25.60
CA ILE A 59 0.74 -14.97 -26.64
C ILE A 59 1.64 -15.83 -27.54
N ALA A 60 2.73 -15.25 -28.04
CA ALA A 60 3.67 -15.95 -28.91
C ALA A 60 4.32 -17.18 -28.23
N LYS A 61 4.59 -17.08 -26.92
CA LYS A 61 5.20 -18.13 -26.10
C LYS A 61 4.20 -18.98 -25.32
N ALA A 62 2.91 -18.87 -25.61
CA ALA A 62 1.88 -19.52 -24.81
C ALA A 62 2.06 -21.05 -24.72
N ARG A 63 2.61 -21.69 -25.76
CA ARG A 63 2.90 -23.13 -25.79
C ARG A 63 4.06 -23.57 -24.91
N ASP A 64 4.99 -22.65 -24.61
CA ASP A 64 6.19 -22.91 -23.82
C ASP A 64 6.00 -22.56 -22.32
N TYR A 65 4.80 -22.12 -21.95
CA TYR A 65 4.47 -21.78 -20.57
C TYR A 65 4.38 -23.03 -19.69
N ASP A 66 5.25 -23.09 -18.68
CA ASP A 66 5.26 -24.13 -17.63
C ASP A 66 4.23 -23.83 -16.55
N GLU A 67 3.26 -24.74 -16.39
CA GLU A 67 2.17 -24.60 -15.42
C GLU A 67 2.64 -24.71 -13.96
N ALA A 68 3.87 -25.17 -13.71
CA ALA A 68 4.50 -25.13 -12.39
C ALA A 68 4.83 -23.70 -11.93
N GLN A 69 4.96 -22.75 -12.86
CA GLN A 69 5.23 -21.34 -12.57
C GLN A 69 3.92 -20.52 -12.52
N PRO A 70 3.70 -19.64 -11.53
CA PRO A 70 2.55 -18.74 -11.53
C PRO A 70 2.52 -17.83 -12.76
N VAL A 71 1.35 -17.69 -13.40
CA VAL A 71 1.16 -16.84 -14.61
C VAL A 71 1.64 -15.41 -14.36
N LYS A 72 1.35 -14.84 -13.19
CA LYS A 72 1.80 -13.48 -12.84
C LYS A 72 3.32 -13.38 -12.84
N ALA A 73 4.01 -14.28 -12.14
CA ALA A 73 5.47 -14.29 -12.08
C ALA A 73 6.10 -14.47 -13.47
N TRP A 74 5.49 -15.29 -14.32
CA TRP A 74 5.93 -15.47 -15.70
C TRP A 74 5.75 -14.19 -16.54
N LEU A 75 4.60 -13.52 -16.43
CA LEU A 75 4.33 -12.24 -17.10
C LEU A 75 5.28 -11.14 -16.63
N TYR A 76 5.60 -11.05 -15.34
CA TYR A 76 6.61 -10.11 -14.83
C TYR A 76 8.00 -10.37 -15.41
N GLY A 77 8.39 -11.64 -15.52
CA GLY A 77 9.65 -12.01 -16.18
C GLY A 77 9.69 -11.65 -17.67
N ILE A 78 8.55 -11.68 -18.37
CA ILE A 78 8.45 -11.20 -19.76
C ILE A 78 8.54 -9.67 -19.79
N LEU A 79 7.79 -8.98 -18.92
CA LEU A 79 7.78 -7.52 -18.80
C LEU A 79 9.19 -6.94 -18.63
N TRP A 80 9.98 -7.54 -17.74
CA TRP A 80 11.36 -7.12 -17.50
C TRP A 80 12.26 -7.34 -18.74
N ARG A 81 12.08 -8.46 -19.44
CA ARG A 81 12.85 -8.78 -20.66
C ARG A 81 12.53 -7.82 -21.80
N GLU A 82 11.26 -7.49 -22.01
CA GLU A 82 10.85 -6.50 -23.01
C GLU A 82 11.36 -5.11 -22.65
N ALA A 83 11.33 -4.71 -21.38
CA ALA A 83 11.90 -3.43 -20.92
C ALA A 83 13.40 -3.35 -21.21
N ALA A 84 14.15 -4.41 -20.86
CA ALA A 84 15.58 -4.50 -21.12
C ALA A 84 15.91 -4.51 -22.62
N LYS A 85 15.04 -5.06 -23.47
CA LYS A 85 15.19 -5.06 -24.93
C LYS A 85 14.95 -3.66 -25.50
N THR A 86 13.86 -2.99 -25.12
CA THR A 86 13.55 -1.61 -25.51
C THR A 86 14.67 -0.66 -25.12
N ARG A 87 15.23 -0.79 -23.90
CA ARG A 87 16.39 -0.01 -23.46
C ARG A 87 17.64 -0.25 -24.32
N ARG A 88 17.94 -1.51 -24.66
CA ARG A 88 19.07 -1.87 -25.55
C ARG A 88 18.87 -1.39 -26.99
N GLU A 89 17.65 -1.27 -27.46
CA GLU A 89 17.33 -0.75 -28.79
C GLU A 89 17.39 0.78 -28.82
N LEU A 90 16.91 1.46 -27.78
CA LEU A 90 17.05 2.91 -27.61
C LEU A 90 18.53 3.31 -27.49
N ALA A 91 19.33 2.57 -26.73
CA ALA A 91 20.78 2.78 -26.62
C ALA A 91 21.52 2.61 -27.96
N ARG A 92 20.99 1.78 -28.87
CA ARG A 92 21.55 1.57 -30.22
C ARG A 92 21.08 2.60 -31.26
N ARG A 93 20.01 3.35 -30.97
CA ARG A 93 19.47 4.39 -31.86
C ARG A 93 20.08 5.79 -31.61
N VAL A 94 20.90 5.96 -30.58
CA VAL A 94 21.67 7.18 -30.34
C VAL A 94 22.95 7.15 -31.20
N ASP A 95 22.81 7.61 -32.44
CA ASP A 95 23.92 7.92 -33.35
C ASP A 95 24.50 9.32 -33.00
N PRO A 96 25.81 9.48 -32.74
CA PRO A 96 26.40 10.76 -32.32
C PRO A 96 26.40 11.89 -33.37
N VAL A 97 25.91 11.68 -34.61
CA VAL A 97 26.17 12.59 -35.75
C VAL A 97 24.97 13.47 -36.18
N ARG A 98 23.91 13.61 -35.37
CA ARG A 98 22.81 14.55 -35.70
C ARG A 98 22.37 15.49 -34.57
N LEU A 99 23.33 16.04 -33.83
CA LEU A 99 23.13 17.23 -32.99
C LEU A 99 23.55 18.50 -33.74
N HIS A 100 22.72 18.95 -34.68
CA HIS A 100 22.69 20.37 -35.05
C HIS A 100 21.27 20.81 -35.40
N GLU A 101 20.84 21.85 -34.70
CA GLU A 101 19.61 22.62 -34.86
C GLU A 101 18.29 21.95 -34.48
N ARG A 102 17.96 22.04 -33.18
CA ARG A 102 16.69 22.61 -32.69
C ARG A 102 16.79 22.85 -31.19
N VAL A 103 16.71 24.12 -30.80
CA VAL A 103 16.49 24.55 -29.41
C VAL A 103 15.09 24.09 -29.00
N VAL A 104 15.01 23.13 -28.08
CA VAL A 104 13.81 22.74 -27.33
C VAL A 104 14.28 22.53 -25.88
N PRO A 105 13.57 23.02 -24.86
CA PRO A 105 13.95 22.82 -23.45
C PRO A 105 14.04 21.32 -23.12
N GLU A 106 15.12 20.89 -22.47
CA GLU A 106 15.29 19.51 -22.02
C GLU A 106 14.21 19.12 -20.98
N PRO A 107 13.47 18.01 -21.19
CA PRO A 107 12.63 17.42 -20.15
C PRO A 107 13.47 16.78 -19.05
N ILE A 108 12.95 16.86 -17.82
CA ILE A 108 13.49 16.33 -16.56
C ILE A 108 13.70 14.78 -16.58
N ASP A 109 13.23 14.10 -17.63
CA ASP A 109 13.17 12.63 -17.76
C ASP A 109 14.53 11.94 -18.04
N GLY A 110 15.61 12.70 -18.22
CA GLY A 110 16.96 12.17 -18.45
C GLY A 110 17.66 11.66 -17.18
N LEU A 111 17.29 12.19 -16.00
CA LEU A 111 18.02 12.04 -14.74
C LEU A 111 17.55 10.80 -13.95
N ILE A 112 16.23 10.64 -13.79
CA ILE A 112 15.54 9.50 -13.15
C ILE A 112 15.92 8.14 -13.78
N GLY A 113 16.33 8.15 -15.06
CA GLY A 113 16.64 6.94 -15.82
C GLY A 113 18.00 6.28 -15.52
N ARG A 114 18.90 6.93 -14.77
CA ARG A 114 20.22 6.39 -14.38
C ARG A 114 20.31 5.97 -12.92
N GLU A 115 19.52 6.59 -12.04
CA GLU A 115 19.49 6.26 -10.60
C GLU A 115 18.80 4.92 -10.29
N LEU A 116 17.88 4.48 -11.16
CA LEU A 116 17.03 3.32 -10.90
C LEU A 116 17.79 1.97 -10.89
N PRO A 117 18.73 1.67 -11.80
CA PRO A 117 19.54 0.45 -11.73
C PRO A 117 20.45 0.38 -10.50
N ASP A 118 21.03 1.52 -10.09
CA ASP A 118 21.95 1.59 -8.95
C ASP A 118 21.20 1.52 -7.63
N ALA A 119 20.03 2.16 -7.52
CA ALA A 119 19.14 2.02 -6.37
C ALA A 119 18.62 0.58 -6.19
N VAL A 120 18.32 -0.14 -7.29
CA VAL A 120 17.90 -1.56 -7.23
C VAL A 120 19.08 -2.47 -6.88
N ALA A 121 20.27 -2.21 -7.42
CA ALA A 121 21.48 -2.96 -7.08
C ALA A 121 21.87 -2.77 -5.60
N SER A 122 21.86 -1.52 -5.13
CA SER A 122 22.09 -1.17 -3.72
C SER A 122 21.03 -1.79 -2.81
N ALA A 123 19.74 -1.70 -3.17
CA ALA A 123 18.67 -2.33 -2.40
C ALA A 123 18.81 -3.86 -2.33
N LEU A 124 19.22 -4.52 -3.41
CA LEU A 124 19.53 -5.96 -3.42
C LEU A 124 20.74 -6.31 -2.55
N GLU A 125 21.78 -5.47 -2.55
CA GLU A 125 22.96 -5.59 -1.69
C GLU A 125 22.66 -5.23 -0.23
N GLY A 126 21.60 -4.48 0.07
CA GLY A 126 21.13 -4.19 1.42
C GLY A 126 20.40 -5.38 2.05
N LEU A 127 19.74 -6.23 1.25
CA LEU A 127 18.89 -7.30 1.76
C LEU A 127 19.63 -8.31 2.64
N PRO A 128 19.00 -8.84 3.72
CA PRO A 128 19.57 -9.93 4.50
C PRO A 128 19.98 -11.11 3.63
N ARG A 129 21.15 -11.68 3.93
CA ARG A 129 21.81 -12.72 3.13
C ARG A 129 20.89 -13.86 2.68
N PRO A 130 19.99 -14.42 3.50
CA PRO A 130 19.13 -15.52 3.06
C PRO A 130 18.14 -15.15 1.95
N TYR A 131 17.73 -13.88 1.86
CA TYR A 131 16.88 -13.36 0.79
C TYR A 131 17.71 -13.00 -0.45
N ARG A 132 18.88 -12.40 -0.25
CA ARG A 132 19.82 -12.09 -1.33
C ARG A 132 20.27 -13.35 -2.06
N GLU A 133 20.61 -14.43 -1.34
CA GLU A 133 21.05 -15.72 -1.89
C GLU A 133 20.01 -16.38 -2.82
N VAL A 134 18.72 -16.05 -2.68
CA VAL A 134 17.67 -16.53 -3.57
C VAL A 134 17.27 -15.52 -4.63
N LEU A 135 17.35 -14.23 -4.34
CA LEU A 135 16.97 -13.18 -5.28
C LEU A 135 18.05 -12.88 -6.31
N GLU A 136 19.33 -12.87 -5.94
CA GLU A 136 20.40 -12.62 -6.90
C GLU A 136 20.38 -13.62 -8.05
N PRO A 137 20.28 -14.94 -7.81
CA PRO A 137 20.26 -15.88 -8.92
C PRO A 137 18.93 -15.90 -9.67
N LEU A 138 17.83 -15.59 -8.98
CA LEU A 138 16.53 -15.42 -9.62
C LEU A 138 16.54 -14.23 -10.59
N LEU A 139 17.14 -13.10 -10.17
CA LEU A 139 17.06 -11.81 -10.86
C LEU A 139 18.24 -11.56 -11.82
N LYS A 140 19.47 -11.99 -11.47
CA LYS A 140 20.69 -11.82 -12.26
C LYS A 140 20.97 -13.01 -13.18
N GLU A 141 20.70 -14.23 -12.70
CA GLU A 141 21.04 -15.47 -13.41
C GLU A 141 19.82 -16.18 -14.03
N GLU A 142 18.62 -15.61 -13.89
CA GLU A 142 17.34 -16.14 -14.41
C GLU A 142 17.02 -17.57 -13.96
N GLN A 143 17.57 -18.03 -12.84
CA GLN A 143 17.34 -19.39 -12.35
C GLN A 143 15.91 -19.58 -11.84
N ARG A 144 15.34 -20.76 -12.11
CA ARG A 144 14.02 -21.13 -11.60
C ARG A 144 14.09 -21.42 -10.09
N PRO A 145 13.02 -21.15 -9.31
CA PRO A 145 13.00 -21.46 -7.87
C PRO A 145 13.42 -22.90 -7.54
N GLU A 146 13.11 -23.86 -8.40
CA GLU A 146 13.48 -25.27 -8.28
C GLU A 146 14.99 -25.50 -8.44
N GLU A 147 15.63 -24.76 -9.34
CA GLU A 147 17.08 -24.81 -9.58
C GLU A 147 17.85 -24.15 -8.43
N ILE A 148 17.32 -23.04 -7.92
CA ILE A 148 17.83 -22.36 -6.72
C ILE A 148 17.71 -23.28 -5.51
N ALA A 149 16.58 -24.00 -5.36
CA ALA A 149 16.36 -24.98 -4.28
C ALA A 149 17.37 -26.12 -4.32
N ALA A 150 17.60 -26.69 -5.51
CA ALA A 150 18.61 -27.72 -5.71
C ALA A 150 20.02 -27.20 -5.41
N ARG A 151 20.38 -26.00 -5.89
CA ARG A 151 21.69 -25.39 -5.66
C ARG A 151 21.94 -25.11 -4.18
N LEU A 152 20.96 -24.55 -3.48
CA LEU A 152 21.08 -24.16 -2.07
C LEU A 152 20.79 -25.33 -1.11
N LYS A 153 20.42 -26.51 -1.61
CA LYS A 153 20.02 -27.69 -0.82
C LYS A 153 18.90 -27.37 0.19
N ARG A 154 17.93 -26.56 -0.23
CA ARG A 154 16.75 -26.15 0.56
C ARG A 154 15.48 -26.66 -0.11
N SER A 155 14.37 -26.75 0.62
CA SER A 155 13.10 -27.19 0.03
C SER A 155 12.55 -26.15 -0.97
N PRO A 156 11.88 -26.56 -2.07
CA PRO A 156 11.26 -25.62 -3.01
C PRO A 156 10.24 -24.68 -2.36
N GLY A 157 9.52 -25.14 -1.33
CA GLY A 157 8.61 -24.30 -0.56
C GLY A 157 9.34 -23.19 0.22
N THR A 158 10.47 -23.52 0.83
CA THR A 158 11.36 -22.56 1.50
C THR A 158 11.89 -21.52 0.52
N ILE A 159 12.36 -21.93 -0.66
CA ILE A 159 12.87 -20.99 -1.67
C ILE A 159 11.78 -20.06 -2.18
N ARG A 160 10.58 -20.57 -2.49
CA ARG A 160 9.47 -19.71 -2.95
C ARG A 160 9.06 -18.69 -1.89
N SER A 161 9.07 -19.09 -0.61
CA SER A 161 8.80 -18.16 0.49
C SER A 161 9.91 -17.11 0.66
N GLN A 162 11.18 -17.53 0.57
CA GLN A 162 12.33 -16.62 0.61
C GLN A 162 12.32 -15.63 -0.55
N ILE A 163 11.96 -16.07 -1.76
CA ILE A 163 11.82 -15.21 -2.94
C ILE A 163 10.70 -14.20 -2.72
N HIS A 164 9.52 -14.66 -2.32
CA HIS A 164 8.37 -13.77 -2.12
C HIS A 164 8.67 -12.69 -1.06
N ARG A 165 9.23 -13.07 0.09
CA ARG A 165 9.65 -12.13 1.15
C ARG A 165 10.78 -11.21 0.70
N GLY A 166 11.77 -11.76 0.01
CA GLY A 166 12.88 -10.98 -0.53
C GLY A 166 12.40 -9.88 -1.47
N LEU A 167 11.43 -10.19 -2.36
CA LEU A 167 10.83 -9.22 -3.27
C LEU A 167 10.03 -8.14 -2.54
N GLU A 168 9.30 -8.49 -1.48
CA GLU A 168 8.55 -7.50 -0.69
C GLU A 168 9.50 -6.58 0.11
N ARG A 169 10.59 -7.12 0.68
CA ARG A 169 11.65 -6.31 1.32
C ARG A 169 12.34 -5.41 0.30
N LEU A 170 12.67 -5.95 -0.87
CA LEU A 170 13.25 -5.17 -1.97
C LEU A 170 12.32 -4.02 -2.37
N ARG A 171 11.00 -4.27 -2.45
CA ARG A 171 10.00 -3.24 -2.77
C ARG A 171 9.96 -2.11 -1.74
N ARG A 172 10.15 -2.42 -0.45
CA ARG A 172 10.15 -1.44 0.65
C ARG A 172 11.44 -0.64 0.73
N ALA A 173 12.56 -1.25 0.34
CA ALA A 173 13.87 -0.60 0.32
C ALA A 173 14.03 0.43 -0.82
N LEU A 174 13.06 0.54 -1.74
CA LEU A 174 13.09 1.51 -2.84
C LEU A 174 12.47 2.87 -2.42
N PRO A 175 13.01 4.03 -2.86
CA PRO A 175 12.58 5.37 -2.41
C PRO A 175 11.10 5.72 -2.64
N ALA A 176 10.54 6.52 -1.72
CA ALA A 176 9.10 6.82 -1.61
C ALA A 176 8.47 7.63 -2.76
N GLY A 177 9.25 8.26 -3.65
CA GLY A 177 8.76 8.87 -4.89
C GLY A 177 8.05 7.89 -5.83
N LEU A 178 8.23 6.59 -5.60
CA LEU A 178 7.63 5.48 -6.34
C LEU A 178 6.47 4.79 -5.59
N ALA A 179 6.21 5.14 -4.33
CA ALA A 179 5.28 4.42 -3.46
C ALA A 179 3.88 5.04 -3.32
N GLY A 180 3.62 6.24 -3.90
CA GLY A 180 2.49 7.06 -3.44
C GLY A 180 1.75 7.98 -4.44
N MET A 181 1.73 7.75 -5.76
CA MET A 181 0.94 8.62 -6.65
C MET A 181 -0.56 8.20 -6.74
N PRO A 182 -1.52 9.09 -6.40
CA PRO A 182 -2.91 8.92 -6.77
C PRO A 182 -3.12 9.29 -8.25
N ALA A 183 -3.79 8.42 -9.00
CA ALA A 183 -4.15 8.67 -10.39
C ALA A 183 -5.48 9.42 -10.48
N VAL A 184 -5.47 10.75 -10.69
CA VAL A 184 -6.50 11.45 -11.48
C VAL A 184 -5.92 12.72 -12.12
N GLY A 185 -5.88 12.73 -13.46
CA GLY A 185 -6.10 13.94 -14.26
C GLY A 185 -4.88 14.67 -14.80
N VAL A 186 -4.83 14.77 -16.13
CA VAL A 186 -3.97 15.64 -16.98
C VAL A 186 -2.60 15.09 -17.38
N TRP A 187 -2.54 13.90 -17.98
CA TRP A 187 -1.47 13.48 -18.90
C TRP A 187 -2.08 12.56 -19.98
N ASN A 188 -1.70 12.69 -21.25
CA ASN A 188 -2.26 11.91 -22.38
C ASN A 188 -1.88 10.41 -22.26
N VAL A 189 -2.75 9.61 -21.66
CA VAL A 189 -2.64 8.14 -21.50
C VAL A 189 -3.69 7.49 -22.42
N ARG A 190 -3.34 6.45 -23.20
CA ARG A 190 -4.28 5.77 -24.13
C ARG A 190 -5.37 5.00 -23.37
N GLY A 191 -5.05 4.56 -22.16
CA GLY A 191 -5.89 3.80 -21.25
C GLY A 191 -5.75 2.29 -21.45
N LEU A 192 -5.68 1.53 -20.34
CA LEU A 192 -5.54 0.06 -20.37
C LEU A 192 -6.67 -0.66 -21.14
N GLY A 193 -7.83 -0.02 -21.33
CA GLY A 193 -8.90 -0.53 -22.18
C GLY A 193 -8.54 -0.56 -23.68
N ALA A 194 -7.76 0.41 -24.16
CA ALA A 194 -7.26 0.42 -25.54
C ALA A 194 -6.18 -0.66 -25.73
N VAL A 195 -5.24 -0.74 -24.78
CA VAL A 195 -4.17 -1.77 -24.76
C VAL A 195 -4.77 -3.19 -24.79
N ARG A 196 -5.83 -3.42 -24.01
CA ARG A 196 -6.58 -4.69 -24.01
C ARG A 196 -7.12 -5.04 -25.40
N GLY A 197 -7.70 -4.07 -26.11
CA GLY A 197 -8.21 -4.25 -27.46
C GLY A 197 -7.12 -4.65 -28.45
N GLU A 198 -5.95 -4.03 -28.36
CA GLU A 198 -4.80 -4.33 -29.22
C GLU A 198 -4.18 -5.70 -28.91
N VAL A 199 -4.10 -6.10 -27.64
CA VAL A 199 -3.64 -7.44 -27.23
C VAL A 199 -4.57 -8.53 -27.76
N LEU A 200 -5.88 -8.33 -27.65
CA LEU A 200 -6.87 -9.27 -28.20
C LEU A 200 -6.79 -9.33 -29.74
N HIS A 201 -6.56 -8.19 -30.38
CA HIS A 201 -6.36 -8.13 -31.83
C HIS A 201 -5.08 -8.86 -32.26
N ALA A 202 -3.98 -8.69 -31.54
CA ALA A 202 -2.71 -9.39 -31.79
C ALA A 202 -2.82 -10.91 -31.61
N ALA A 203 -3.74 -11.36 -30.75
CA ALA A 203 -4.11 -12.77 -30.62
C ALA A 203 -5.11 -13.26 -31.68
N GLY A 204 -5.48 -12.44 -32.67
CA GLY A 204 -6.38 -12.83 -33.77
C GLY A 204 -7.88 -12.73 -33.46
N PHE A 205 -8.28 -11.99 -32.41
CA PHE A 205 -9.68 -11.78 -32.07
C PHE A 205 -10.23 -10.43 -32.55
N SER A 206 -11.51 -10.40 -32.89
CA SER A 206 -12.24 -9.18 -33.28
C SER A 206 -12.61 -8.32 -32.07
N PRO A 207 -12.68 -6.97 -32.19
CA PRO A 207 -13.05 -6.06 -31.09
C PRO A 207 -14.39 -6.35 -30.40
N ALA A 208 -15.29 -7.13 -30.98
CA ALA A 208 -16.53 -7.59 -30.33
C ALA A 208 -16.27 -8.49 -29.10
N VAL A 209 -15.15 -9.22 -29.04
CA VAL A 209 -14.74 -10.02 -27.88
C VAL A 209 -14.23 -9.13 -26.74
N ALA A 210 -13.81 -7.89 -27.05
CA ALA A 210 -13.37 -6.92 -26.04
C ALA A 210 -14.54 -6.37 -25.19
N ALA A 211 -15.80 -6.51 -25.63
CA ALA A 211 -16.96 -6.07 -24.87
C ALA A 211 -17.54 -7.15 -23.93
N GLY A 212 -17.01 -8.38 -23.97
CA GLY A 212 -17.53 -9.50 -23.18
C GLY A 212 -17.00 -9.53 -21.74
N ALA A 213 -17.90 -9.24 -20.79
CA ALA A 213 -17.81 -9.50 -19.34
C ALA A 213 -16.92 -8.58 -18.48
N SER A 214 -16.97 -7.26 -18.70
CA SER A 214 -16.61 -6.27 -17.68
C SER A 214 -17.84 -5.46 -17.25
N VAL A 215 -18.11 -5.54 -15.96
CA VAL A 215 -19.19 -4.87 -15.21
C VAL A 215 -19.36 -3.40 -15.61
N LEU A 216 -20.61 -2.98 -15.78
CA LEU A 216 -21.06 -1.59 -15.81
C LEU A 216 -20.49 -0.82 -14.59
N VAL A 217 -19.38 -0.12 -14.76
CA VAL A 217 -19.05 1.00 -13.88
C VAL A 217 -19.81 2.19 -14.42
N VAL A 218 -20.94 2.47 -13.76
CA VAL A 218 -21.68 3.72 -13.91
C VAL A 218 -20.72 4.88 -13.64
N GLN A 219 -20.39 5.68 -14.65
CA GLN A 219 -19.87 7.03 -14.43
C GLN A 219 -21.00 7.88 -13.85
N ALA A 220 -21.10 7.92 -12.52
CA ALA A 220 -21.83 8.97 -11.82
C ALA A 220 -20.81 10.04 -11.41
N THR A 221 -20.99 11.21 -12.02
CA THR A 221 -20.20 12.43 -11.93
C THR A 221 -20.23 13.06 -10.53
N ILE A 222 -19.06 13.37 -9.97
CA ILE A 222 -18.92 14.52 -9.05
C ILE A 222 -17.88 15.47 -9.66
N GLY A 223 -18.40 16.41 -10.43
CA GLY A 223 -17.76 17.69 -10.74
C GLY A 223 -18.88 18.72 -10.68
N GLY A 224 -18.91 19.49 -9.59
CA GLY A 224 -19.91 20.51 -9.36
C GLY A 224 -19.86 21.61 -10.44
N TRP A 225 -21.02 22.26 -10.61
CA TRP A 225 -21.23 23.63 -11.10
C TRP A 225 -19.95 24.48 -11.20
N VAL A 226 -19.65 25.16 -12.33
CA VAL A 226 -20.20 26.48 -12.76
C VAL A 226 -19.61 26.73 -14.19
N MET A 227 -20.36 26.93 -15.29
CA MET A 227 -20.86 28.24 -15.78
C MET A 227 -21.82 28.15 -16.99
N SER A 228 -22.81 29.05 -16.94
CA SER A 228 -23.81 29.59 -17.89
C SER A 228 -23.89 29.23 -19.40
N LYS A 229 -25.14 28.89 -19.77
CA LYS A 229 -25.98 29.32 -20.93
C LYS A 229 -25.44 29.20 -22.37
N ILE A 230 -26.03 28.29 -23.15
CA ILE A 230 -26.92 28.51 -24.33
C ILE A 230 -27.28 27.13 -24.91
N GLY A 231 -28.56 26.91 -25.23
CA GLY A 231 -28.95 25.97 -26.31
C GLY A 231 -29.50 24.61 -25.89
N VAL A 232 -30.83 24.51 -25.98
CA VAL A 232 -31.70 23.33 -25.89
C VAL A 232 -31.26 22.16 -26.78
N GLY A 233 -31.35 20.93 -26.26
CA GLY A 233 -31.68 19.73 -27.05
C GLY A 233 -30.59 18.66 -27.17
N ALA A 234 -30.63 17.66 -26.28
CA ALA A 234 -30.36 16.23 -26.57
C ALA A 234 -30.15 15.42 -25.28
N ALA A 235 -31.22 15.17 -24.52
CA ALA A 235 -31.24 14.22 -23.39
C ALA A 235 -32.31 13.12 -23.61
N ALA A 236 -32.48 12.69 -24.86
CA ALA A 236 -33.59 11.80 -25.26
C ALA A 236 -33.17 10.53 -26.04
N LEU A 237 -31.88 10.16 -26.12
CA LEU A 237 -31.46 9.00 -26.94
C LEU A 237 -30.61 7.93 -26.23
N ALA A 238 -30.34 8.04 -24.93
CA ALA A 238 -29.57 7.02 -24.21
C ALA A 238 -30.41 6.05 -23.36
N LEU A 239 -31.70 6.36 -23.11
CA LEU A 239 -32.60 5.46 -22.38
C LEU A 239 -33.44 4.54 -23.30
N ALA A 240 -33.33 4.69 -24.62
CA ALA A 240 -34.05 3.85 -25.58
C ALA A 240 -33.28 2.59 -26.04
N GLY A 241 -31.96 2.50 -25.80
CA GLY A 241 -31.15 1.34 -26.20
C GLY A 241 -31.17 0.18 -25.20
N ALA A 242 -31.31 0.47 -23.91
CA ALA A 242 -31.26 -0.54 -22.85
C ALA A 242 -32.58 -1.31 -22.66
N ALA A 243 -33.71 -0.74 -23.11
CA ALA A 243 -35.02 -1.39 -23.02
C ALA A 243 -35.30 -2.38 -24.18
N TRP A 244 -34.59 -2.26 -25.32
CA TRP A 244 -34.77 -3.17 -26.46
C TRP A 244 -34.09 -4.53 -26.21
N PHE A 245 -32.91 -4.54 -25.58
CA PHE A 245 -32.15 -5.77 -25.39
C PHE A 245 -32.77 -6.73 -24.35
N VAL A 246 -33.46 -6.18 -23.33
CA VAL A 246 -34.17 -6.99 -22.33
C VAL A 246 -35.48 -7.58 -22.89
N ALA A 247 -36.05 -6.98 -23.94
CA ALA A 247 -37.31 -7.45 -24.54
C ALA A 247 -37.14 -8.54 -25.62
N VAL A 248 -35.92 -8.82 -26.09
CA VAL A 248 -35.67 -9.81 -27.16
C VAL A 248 -35.29 -11.21 -26.62
N GLU A 249 -34.95 -11.34 -25.34
CA GLU A 249 -34.43 -12.62 -24.80
C GLU A 249 -35.39 -13.37 -23.86
N THR A 250 -36.56 -12.80 -23.54
CA THR A 250 -37.65 -13.53 -22.87
C THR A 250 -38.84 -13.66 -23.81
N GLY A 251 -38.73 -14.56 -24.78
CA GLY A 251 -39.85 -15.01 -25.60
C GLY A 251 -40.89 -15.74 -24.75
N ALA A 252 -41.87 -15.00 -24.23
CA ALA A 252 -43.18 -15.50 -23.85
C ALA A 252 -44.19 -14.37 -24.10
N THR A 253 -44.84 -14.48 -25.26
CA THR A 253 -45.84 -13.56 -25.80
C THR A 253 -47.13 -13.54 -24.97
N ASP A 254 -47.63 -12.31 -24.82
CA ASP A 254 -49.02 -11.89 -24.63
C ASP A 254 -49.81 -12.31 -23.40
N ALA A 255 -50.05 -11.32 -22.53
CA ALA A 255 -51.35 -11.11 -21.92
C ALA A 255 -51.74 -9.64 -22.07
N ALA A 256 -52.80 -9.37 -22.85
CA ALA A 256 -53.57 -8.14 -22.80
C ALA A 256 -55.00 -8.40 -23.34
N PRO A 257 -56.01 -7.61 -22.95
CA PRO A 257 -57.27 -8.14 -22.40
C PRO A 257 -58.50 -7.71 -23.21
N VAL A 258 -59.69 -7.99 -22.65
CA VAL A 258 -60.94 -7.19 -22.72
C VAL A 258 -62.19 -7.99 -23.15
N GLU A 259 -63.07 -8.12 -22.16
CA GLU A 259 -64.54 -8.06 -22.17
C GLU A 259 -65.50 -9.21 -22.54
N GLU A 260 -66.63 -9.10 -21.84
CA GLU A 260 -68.00 -9.56 -22.07
C GLU A 260 -68.47 -10.92 -21.53
N HIS A 261 -69.39 -10.77 -20.55
CA HIS A 261 -70.67 -11.45 -20.41
C HIS A 261 -70.70 -12.99 -20.49
N THR A 262 -71.10 -13.62 -19.39
CA THR A 262 -72.49 -14.11 -19.26
C THR A 262 -72.79 -14.70 -17.90
N GLU A 263 -74.06 -14.56 -17.55
CA GLU A 263 -74.73 -14.83 -16.29
C GLU A 263 -74.86 -16.32 -15.93
N ALA A 264 -75.18 -16.53 -14.65
CA ALA A 264 -76.13 -17.50 -14.12
C ALA A 264 -75.74 -19.00 -14.10
N ARG A 265 -75.51 -19.50 -12.87
CA ARG A 265 -76.46 -20.39 -12.15
C ARG A 265 -75.99 -20.53 -10.68
N VAL A 266 -76.58 -19.77 -9.76
CA VAL A 266 -77.68 -20.21 -8.88
C VAL A 266 -77.30 -21.44 -8.03
N GLU A 267 -76.86 -21.12 -6.81
CA GLU A 267 -77.57 -21.46 -5.57
C GLU A 267 -77.83 -22.96 -5.30
N ARG A 268 -77.08 -23.49 -4.30
CA ARG A 268 -77.76 -24.16 -3.18
C ARG A 268 -76.88 -24.29 -1.93
N ALA A 269 -77.31 -23.52 -0.94
CA ALA A 269 -77.48 -23.90 0.47
C ALA A 269 -76.23 -24.19 1.32
N SER A 270 -75.78 -23.11 1.97
CA SER A 270 -75.66 -22.98 3.42
C SER A 270 -76.51 -23.97 4.24
N ALA A 271 -75.88 -24.72 5.16
CA ALA A 271 -76.30 -24.90 6.57
C ALA A 271 -75.44 -25.96 7.26
N SER A 272 -75.19 -25.76 8.56
CA SER A 272 -74.54 -26.66 9.55
C SER A 272 -73.00 -26.74 9.48
N GLY A 273 -72.22 -26.37 10.50
CA GLY A 273 -72.57 -26.14 11.89
C GLY A 273 -71.42 -25.48 12.64
N THR A 274 -71.67 -24.24 13.01
CA THR A 274 -71.14 -23.52 14.17
C THR A 274 -71.51 -24.28 15.46
N ALA A 275 -70.81 -25.40 15.71
CA ALA A 275 -70.95 -26.20 16.94
C ALA A 275 -69.67 -26.97 17.31
N ARG A 276 -68.49 -26.50 16.91
CA ARG A 276 -67.18 -27.10 17.27
C ARG A 276 -66.14 -26.12 17.81
N ALA A 277 -66.44 -24.83 17.87
CA ALA A 277 -65.48 -23.82 18.33
C ALA A 277 -65.58 -23.49 19.84
N ASP A 278 -66.74 -23.75 20.48
CA ASP A 278 -66.96 -23.31 21.87
C ASP A 278 -66.77 -24.43 22.91
N ALA A 279 -66.77 -25.71 22.53
CA ALA A 279 -66.59 -26.84 23.46
C ALA A 279 -65.12 -27.20 23.76
N ALA A 280 -64.16 -26.58 23.07
CA ALA A 280 -62.72 -26.78 23.30
C ALA A 280 -62.13 -25.80 24.32
N ARG A 281 -62.80 -24.65 24.57
CA ARG A 281 -62.29 -23.59 25.45
C ARG A 281 -62.65 -23.77 26.93
N GLU A 282 -63.65 -24.60 27.26
CA GLU A 282 -64.04 -24.88 28.65
C GLU A 282 -63.29 -26.06 29.28
N ARG A 283 -62.77 -27.02 28.50
CA ARG A 283 -62.06 -28.20 29.03
C ARG A 283 -60.59 -27.93 29.42
N GLU A 284 -60.05 -26.77 29.06
CA GLU A 284 -58.69 -26.36 29.40
C GLU A 284 -58.62 -25.53 30.70
N SER A 285 -59.78 -25.01 31.15
CA SER A 285 -59.96 -24.26 32.41
C SER A 285 -59.85 -25.14 33.66
N GLU A 286 -60.28 -26.42 33.57
CA GLU A 286 -60.37 -27.31 34.73
C GLU A 286 -59.08 -28.10 35.05
N ARG A 287 -58.05 -28.03 34.20
CA ARG A 287 -56.73 -28.65 34.50
C ARG A 287 -55.78 -27.74 35.28
N SER A 288 -56.25 -26.54 35.66
CA SER A 288 -55.49 -25.49 36.35
C SER A 288 -55.43 -25.64 37.88
N THR A 289 -55.67 -26.83 38.44
CA THR A 289 -55.60 -27.09 39.89
C THR A 289 -54.84 -28.37 40.23
N ALA A 290 -53.55 -28.41 39.92
CA ALA A 290 -52.61 -29.31 40.58
C ALA A 290 -51.24 -28.63 40.67
N GLY A 291 -50.77 -28.38 41.90
CA GLY A 291 -49.53 -27.65 42.17
C GLY A 291 -48.28 -28.34 41.62
N MET A 292 -47.33 -27.52 41.14
CA MET A 292 -45.97 -27.87 40.73
C MET A 292 -45.07 -26.63 40.97
N PRO A 293 -43.75 -26.83 41.14
CA PRO A 293 -42.88 -26.00 41.97
C PRO A 293 -42.52 -24.69 41.28
N GLU A 294 -42.02 -23.74 42.08
CA GLU A 294 -41.55 -22.44 41.58
C GLU A 294 -40.72 -22.56 40.29
N PRO A 295 -40.98 -21.74 39.27
CA PRO A 295 -40.16 -21.74 38.07
C PRO A 295 -38.78 -21.21 38.42
N GLY A 296 -37.81 -22.11 38.54
CA GLY A 296 -36.41 -21.76 38.45
C GLY A 296 -36.21 -20.94 37.18
N THR A 297 -35.61 -19.76 37.31
CA THR A 297 -35.23 -18.88 36.21
C THR A 297 -34.56 -19.71 35.11
N ALA A 298 -35.29 -19.94 34.01
CA ALA A 298 -34.72 -20.56 32.83
C ALA A 298 -33.53 -19.71 32.40
N ALA A 299 -32.36 -20.34 32.26
CA ALA A 299 -31.17 -19.65 31.77
C ALA A 299 -31.52 -18.94 30.44
N PRO A 300 -31.06 -17.69 30.23
CA PRO A 300 -31.33 -16.97 28.99
C PRO A 300 -30.87 -17.81 27.80
N ALA A 301 -31.65 -17.79 26.71
CA ALA A 301 -31.30 -18.51 25.48
C ALA A 301 -29.87 -18.13 25.06
N PRO A 302 -29.03 -19.09 24.63
CA PRO A 302 -27.65 -18.81 24.26
C PRO A 302 -27.61 -17.76 23.14
N ASP A 303 -26.77 -16.74 23.29
CA ASP A 303 -26.61 -15.71 22.26
C ASP A 303 -26.08 -16.39 20.99
N PRO A 304 -26.74 -16.23 19.82
CA PRO A 304 -26.30 -16.86 18.58
C PRO A 304 -24.82 -16.63 18.25
N LYS A 305 -24.25 -15.50 18.69
CA LYS A 305 -22.84 -15.16 18.52
C LYS A 305 -21.87 -16.03 19.36
N ASP A 306 -22.38 -16.89 20.26
CA ASP A 306 -21.61 -17.91 20.99
C ASP A 306 -21.35 -19.15 20.15
N SER A 307 -22.10 -19.33 19.05
CA SER A 307 -21.97 -20.49 18.18
C SER A 307 -20.98 -20.26 17.04
N VAL A 308 -19.99 -21.16 16.92
CA VAL A 308 -19.07 -21.19 15.77
C VAL A 308 -19.86 -21.34 14.46
N ASP A 309 -20.91 -22.16 14.44
CA ASP A 309 -21.73 -22.39 13.24
C ASP A 309 -22.43 -21.12 12.76
N TRP A 310 -22.84 -20.25 13.68
CA TRP A 310 -23.43 -18.95 13.34
C TRP A 310 -22.43 -18.07 12.60
N TRP A 311 -21.17 -18.04 13.05
CA TRP A 311 -20.10 -17.30 12.38
C TRP A 311 -19.70 -17.94 11.05
N LEU A 312 -19.61 -19.27 10.98
CA LEU A 312 -19.34 -19.98 9.73
C LEU A 312 -20.42 -19.69 8.69
N ALA A 313 -21.69 -19.63 9.07
CA ALA A 313 -22.78 -19.24 8.17
C ALA A 313 -22.54 -17.84 7.56
N ARG A 314 -22.02 -16.88 8.34
CA ARG A 314 -21.67 -15.55 7.85
C ARG A 314 -20.50 -15.57 6.86
N PHE A 315 -19.46 -16.35 7.13
CA PHE A 315 -18.36 -16.52 6.17
C PHE A 315 -18.84 -17.20 4.87
N ASN A 316 -19.69 -18.21 4.99
CA ASN A 316 -20.23 -18.97 3.87
C ASN A 316 -21.19 -18.18 2.97
N ALA A 317 -21.67 -17.01 3.41
CA ALA A 317 -22.44 -16.10 2.55
C ALA A 317 -21.61 -15.57 1.38
N ALA A 318 -20.29 -15.38 1.56
CA ALA A 318 -19.37 -14.99 0.50
C ALA A 318 -17.96 -15.58 0.75
N PRO A 319 -17.77 -16.90 0.55
CA PRO A 319 -16.62 -17.63 1.09
C PRO A 319 -15.28 -17.24 0.48
N ASN A 320 -15.26 -16.69 -0.75
CA ASN A 320 -14.05 -16.25 -1.44
C ASN A 320 -13.90 -14.72 -1.49
N ASP A 321 -14.82 -13.96 -0.90
CA ASP A 321 -14.72 -12.51 -0.80
C ASP A 321 -13.96 -12.15 0.47
N TRP A 322 -12.70 -11.76 0.30
CA TRP A 322 -11.85 -11.38 1.42
C TRP A 322 -12.31 -10.09 2.10
N ARG A 323 -13.04 -9.18 1.40
CA ARG A 323 -13.55 -7.95 2.00
C ARG A 323 -14.71 -8.26 2.94
N HIS A 324 -15.61 -9.13 2.50
CA HIS A 324 -16.67 -9.65 3.36
C HIS A 324 -16.08 -10.41 4.56
N GLY A 325 -15.14 -11.32 4.30
CA GLY A 325 -14.43 -12.05 5.35
C GLY A 325 -13.74 -11.12 6.36
N TRP A 326 -13.12 -10.03 5.90
CA TRP A 326 -12.57 -9.00 6.78
C TRP A 326 -13.62 -8.42 7.71
N GLN A 327 -14.77 -7.99 7.19
CA GLN A 327 -15.84 -7.41 7.99
C GLN A 327 -16.34 -8.38 9.07
N VAL A 328 -16.48 -9.66 8.73
CA VAL A 328 -16.86 -10.68 9.71
C VAL A 328 -15.78 -10.83 10.80
N MET A 329 -14.49 -10.73 10.45
CA MET A 329 -13.40 -10.79 11.42
C MET A 329 -13.30 -9.54 12.30
N GLU A 330 -13.64 -8.34 11.80
CA GLU A 330 -13.80 -7.13 12.62
C GLU A 330 -14.89 -7.33 13.69
N ASP A 331 -16.02 -7.92 13.31
CA ASP A 331 -17.09 -8.22 14.27
C ASP A 331 -16.67 -9.25 15.32
N ILE A 332 -15.79 -10.21 14.96
CA ILE A 332 -15.20 -11.17 15.91
C ILE A 332 -14.21 -10.45 16.85
N ALA A 333 -13.40 -9.54 16.32
CA ALA A 333 -12.46 -8.74 17.12
C ALA A 333 -13.20 -7.84 18.13
N ALA A 334 -14.40 -7.38 17.80
CA ALA A 334 -15.24 -6.60 18.71
C ALA A 334 -15.87 -7.42 19.86
N LEU A 335 -15.76 -8.76 19.85
CA LEU A 335 -16.28 -9.59 20.94
C LEU A 335 -15.39 -9.48 22.21
N PRO A 336 -15.96 -9.76 23.40
CA PRO A 336 -15.15 -9.93 24.61
C PRO A 336 -14.01 -10.95 24.37
N PRO A 337 -12.78 -10.73 24.86
CA PRO A 337 -11.60 -11.50 24.46
C PRO A 337 -11.75 -13.02 24.58
N GLU A 338 -12.32 -13.52 25.68
CA GLU A 338 -12.52 -14.97 25.86
C GLU A 338 -13.49 -15.56 24.83
N ARG A 339 -14.56 -14.82 24.53
CA ARG A 339 -15.55 -15.19 23.50
C ARG A 339 -14.93 -15.13 22.11
N GLY A 340 -14.27 -14.02 21.79
CA GLY A 340 -13.57 -13.82 20.53
C GLY A 340 -12.51 -14.90 20.27
N ARG A 341 -11.77 -15.33 21.30
CA ARG A 341 -10.77 -16.40 21.21
C ARG A 341 -11.39 -17.73 20.81
N ALA A 342 -12.47 -18.12 21.46
CA ALA A 342 -13.16 -19.37 21.16
C ALA A 342 -13.71 -19.38 19.72
N ILE A 343 -14.36 -18.29 19.31
CA ILE A 343 -14.89 -18.14 17.95
C ILE A 343 -13.76 -18.13 16.92
N LEU A 344 -12.70 -17.34 17.13
CA LEU A 344 -11.55 -17.22 16.24
C LEU A 344 -10.91 -18.59 15.97
N ARG A 345 -10.63 -19.37 17.02
CA ARG A 345 -10.08 -20.73 16.89
C ARG A 345 -11.04 -21.68 16.17
N GLY A 346 -12.33 -21.55 16.46
CA GLY A 346 -13.37 -22.39 15.86
C GLY A 346 -13.54 -22.14 14.36
N VAL A 347 -13.52 -20.88 13.92
CA VAL A 347 -13.75 -20.56 12.49
C VAL A 347 -12.51 -20.76 11.64
N TRP A 348 -11.31 -20.54 12.18
CA TRP A 348 -10.05 -20.49 11.42
C TRP A 348 -9.82 -21.68 10.46
N PRO A 349 -9.98 -22.96 10.88
CA PRO A 349 -9.73 -24.11 10.02
C PRO A 349 -10.66 -24.18 8.79
N HIS A 350 -11.82 -23.51 8.86
CA HIS A 350 -12.86 -23.54 7.84
C HIS A 350 -12.81 -22.35 6.88
N LEU A 351 -12.02 -21.32 7.20
CA LEU A 351 -11.88 -20.15 6.35
C LEU A 351 -11.20 -20.51 5.02
N THR A 352 -11.52 -19.80 3.94
CA THR A 352 -10.76 -19.95 2.70
C THR A 352 -9.41 -19.22 2.80
N LYS A 353 -8.44 -19.63 2.00
CA LYS A 353 -7.11 -19.00 1.96
C LYS A 353 -7.16 -17.46 1.80
N PRO A 354 -7.91 -16.88 0.83
CA PRO A 354 -7.97 -15.42 0.69
C PRO A 354 -8.50 -14.71 1.93
N VAL A 355 -9.41 -15.35 2.68
CA VAL A 355 -9.94 -14.82 3.94
C VAL A 355 -8.90 -14.94 5.05
N ARG A 356 -8.24 -16.10 5.21
CA ARG A 356 -7.18 -16.30 6.22
C ARG A 356 -6.02 -15.31 6.06
N GLU A 357 -5.63 -15.00 4.82
CA GLU A 357 -4.61 -13.99 4.54
C GLU A 357 -4.96 -12.59 5.07
N GLN A 358 -6.24 -12.29 5.26
CA GLN A 358 -6.72 -11.00 5.77
C GLN A 358 -7.19 -11.08 7.23
N ALA A 359 -7.51 -12.27 7.73
CA ALA A 359 -8.18 -12.49 9.01
C ALA A 359 -7.39 -12.00 10.24
N MET A 360 -6.06 -11.91 10.15
CA MET A 360 -5.24 -11.38 11.24
C MET A 360 -5.34 -9.87 11.39
N LYS A 361 -5.62 -9.15 10.30
CA LYS A 361 -5.45 -7.69 10.24
C LYS A 361 -6.35 -6.91 11.21
N PRO A 362 -7.64 -7.26 11.43
CA PRO A 362 -8.45 -6.62 12.45
C PRO A 362 -7.82 -6.65 13.86
N PHE A 363 -7.00 -7.66 14.16
CA PHE A 363 -6.34 -7.79 15.46
C PHE A 363 -5.00 -7.04 15.53
N VAL A 364 -4.38 -6.68 14.41
CA VAL A 364 -3.03 -6.10 14.40
C VAL A 364 -2.92 -4.69 13.84
N PHE A 365 -3.90 -4.23 13.05
CA PHE A 365 -3.85 -2.91 12.40
C PHE A 365 -4.25 -1.78 13.33
N HIS A 366 -5.15 -2.05 14.27
CA HIS A 366 -5.53 -1.06 15.27
C HIS A 366 -4.50 -0.94 16.40
N GLY A 367 -3.59 -1.91 16.52
CA GLY A 367 -2.60 -2.00 17.60
C GLY A 367 -3.23 -2.46 18.92
N GLY A 368 -2.45 -3.11 19.78
CA GLY A 368 -2.83 -3.39 21.17
C GLY A 368 -3.96 -4.40 21.42
N HIS A 369 -4.48 -5.08 20.40
CA HIS A 369 -5.63 -5.97 20.58
C HIS A 369 -5.28 -7.21 21.42
N ALA A 370 -6.13 -7.58 22.40
CA ALA A 370 -5.88 -8.69 23.33
C ALA A 370 -5.67 -10.05 22.66
N LEU A 371 -6.29 -10.27 21.50
CA LEU A 371 -6.16 -11.48 20.68
C LEU A 371 -5.13 -11.38 19.54
N ALA A 372 -4.31 -10.32 19.48
CA ALA A 372 -3.34 -10.14 18.40
C ALA A 372 -2.38 -11.34 18.29
N LEU A 373 -1.75 -11.75 19.39
CA LEU A 373 -0.81 -12.88 19.37
C LEU A 373 -1.49 -14.21 19.05
N GLU A 374 -2.74 -14.39 19.45
CA GLU A 374 -3.52 -15.59 19.13
C GLU A 374 -3.78 -15.69 17.62
N ALA A 375 -4.26 -14.59 17.01
CA ALA A 375 -4.50 -14.53 15.57
C ALA A 375 -3.20 -14.73 14.78
N LEU A 376 -2.11 -14.11 15.24
CA LEU A 376 -0.79 -14.28 14.64
C LEU A 376 -0.26 -15.71 14.81
N HIS A 377 -0.56 -16.38 15.92
CA HIS A 377 -0.16 -17.77 16.12
C HIS A 377 -0.88 -18.71 15.16
N LEU A 378 -2.19 -18.52 14.96
CA LEU A 378 -2.97 -19.27 13.97
C LEU A 378 -2.44 -19.04 12.55
N GLY A 379 -2.03 -17.83 12.22
CA GLY A 379 -1.40 -17.53 10.94
C GLY A 379 -0.01 -18.14 10.78
N ALA A 380 0.84 -18.02 11.79
CA ALA A 380 2.22 -18.52 11.77
C ALA A 380 2.29 -20.06 11.73
N THR A 381 1.27 -20.75 12.23
CA THR A 381 1.14 -22.21 12.22
C THR A 381 0.22 -22.74 11.10
N ASP A 382 -0.29 -21.85 10.24
CA ASP A 382 -1.20 -22.22 9.13
C ASP A 382 -0.48 -23.11 8.09
N PRO A 383 -1.15 -24.10 7.48
CA PRO A 383 -0.53 -24.90 6.42
C PRO A 383 -0.17 -24.11 5.15
N GLU A 384 -0.80 -22.95 4.89
CA GLU A 384 -0.51 -22.12 3.73
C GLU A 384 0.66 -21.14 4.00
N LEU A 385 1.74 -21.27 3.23
CA LEU A 385 2.94 -20.42 3.37
C LEU A 385 2.63 -18.92 3.26
N SER A 386 1.70 -18.52 2.37
CA SER A 386 1.36 -17.10 2.23
C SER A 386 0.60 -16.53 3.44
N VAL A 387 -0.05 -17.38 4.23
CA VAL A 387 -0.68 -16.97 5.50
C VAL A 387 0.40 -16.84 6.57
N GLN A 388 1.31 -17.81 6.66
CA GLN A 388 2.47 -17.75 7.56
C GLN A 388 3.31 -16.50 7.32
N GLU A 389 3.57 -16.16 6.06
CA GLU A 389 4.33 -14.97 5.67
C GLU A 389 3.76 -13.68 6.23
N ARG A 390 2.43 -13.51 6.10
CA ARG A 390 1.75 -12.35 6.65
C ARG A 390 1.83 -12.32 8.16
N ALA A 391 1.62 -13.47 8.82
CA ALA A 391 1.74 -13.57 10.27
C ALA A 391 3.13 -13.17 10.76
N PHE A 392 4.19 -13.67 10.12
CA PHE A 392 5.56 -13.33 10.48
C PHE A 392 5.91 -11.87 10.24
N GLY A 393 5.44 -11.28 9.12
CA GLY A 393 5.59 -9.84 8.89
C GLY A 393 4.88 -8.99 9.96
N TYR A 394 3.73 -9.43 10.44
CA TYR A 394 3.05 -8.78 11.55
C TYR A 394 3.63 -9.13 12.93
N LEU A 395 4.37 -10.22 13.10
CA LEU A 395 5.03 -10.54 14.37
C LEU A 395 6.27 -9.67 14.59
N GLU A 396 6.91 -9.22 13.51
CA GLU A 396 8.11 -8.37 13.56
C GLU A 396 7.88 -7.10 14.41
N ARG A 397 6.71 -6.45 14.27
CA ARG A 397 6.35 -5.26 15.08
C ARG A 397 6.12 -5.52 16.57
N TYR A 398 5.93 -6.78 16.99
CA TYR A 398 5.76 -7.15 18.40
C TYR A 398 7.04 -7.71 19.00
N ALA A 399 7.82 -8.42 18.20
CA ALA A 399 9.02 -9.13 18.64
C ALA A 399 10.33 -8.38 18.35
N PHE A 400 10.28 -7.33 17.53
CA PHE A 400 11.45 -6.62 16.99
C PHE A 400 12.45 -7.59 16.32
N ARG A 401 11.92 -8.65 15.69
CA ARG A 401 12.68 -9.75 15.11
C ARG A 401 11.91 -10.42 13.97
N ASP A 402 12.61 -10.72 12.87
CA ASP A 402 12.09 -11.54 11.80
C ASP A 402 12.26 -13.04 12.13
N PHE A 403 11.14 -13.74 12.27
CA PHE A 403 11.11 -15.18 12.52
C PHE A 403 10.98 -16.04 11.25
N ALA A 404 10.89 -15.42 10.06
CA ALA A 404 10.65 -16.10 8.79
C ALA A 404 11.51 -17.35 8.54
N LEU A 405 12.75 -17.29 9.00
CA LEU A 405 13.79 -18.27 8.72
C LEU A 405 14.16 -19.11 9.94
N ASP A 406 13.58 -18.81 11.10
CA ASP A 406 13.85 -19.48 12.36
C ASP A 406 12.55 -19.74 13.13
N PHE A 407 11.80 -20.72 12.63
CA PHE A 407 10.56 -21.15 13.27
C PHE A 407 10.77 -21.68 14.70
N SER A 408 11.97 -22.20 15.01
CA SER A 408 12.29 -22.67 16.36
C SER A 408 12.41 -21.51 17.35
N ALA A 409 13.06 -20.42 16.95
CA ALA A 409 13.08 -19.18 17.74
C ALA A 409 11.67 -18.61 17.92
N TYR A 410 10.82 -18.67 16.89
CA TYR A 410 9.41 -18.28 17.04
C TYR A 410 8.69 -19.12 18.09
N LEU A 411 8.81 -20.46 18.07
CA LEU A 411 8.17 -21.31 19.08
C LEU A 411 8.71 -21.09 20.50
N ALA A 412 9.98 -20.69 20.64
CA ALA A 412 10.53 -20.29 21.93
C ALA A 412 9.92 -18.96 22.42
N TRP A 413 9.88 -17.96 21.54
CA TRP A 413 9.28 -16.65 21.81
C TRP A 413 7.78 -16.77 22.14
N GLU A 414 7.05 -17.56 21.35
CA GLU A 414 5.61 -17.77 21.53
C GLU A 414 5.32 -18.44 22.88
N ARG A 415 6.10 -19.44 23.30
CA ARG A 415 5.96 -20.04 24.64
C ARG A 415 6.22 -19.05 25.77
N GLU A 416 7.11 -18.09 25.58
CA GLU A 416 7.42 -17.08 26.59
C GLU A 416 6.27 -16.07 26.77
N PHE A 417 5.67 -15.63 25.66
CA PHE A 417 4.71 -14.52 25.62
C PHE A 417 3.24 -14.94 25.49
N ARG A 418 2.96 -16.24 25.28
CA ARG A 418 1.58 -16.76 25.18
C ARG A 418 0.74 -16.33 26.37
N GLY A 419 -0.39 -15.70 26.07
CA GLY A 419 -1.38 -15.27 27.07
C GLY A 419 -1.02 -14.02 27.87
N ARG A 420 0.16 -13.42 27.64
CA ARG A 420 0.52 -12.15 28.28
C ARG A 420 -0.18 -10.96 27.63
N PRO A 421 -0.46 -9.87 28.37
CA PRO A 421 -0.97 -8.64 27.78
C PRO A 421 -0.02 -8.07 26.73
N ILE A 422 -0.56 -7.54 25.63
CA ILE A 422 0.25 -6.94 24.55
C ILE A 422 1.20 -5.85 25.07
N ALA A 423 0.75 -5.07 26.06
CA ALA A 423 1.57 -4.05 26.67
C ALA A 423 2.88 -4.59 27.26
N GLU A 424 2.80 -5.71 27.97
CA GLU A 424 3.96 -6.38 28.58
C GLU A 424 4.87 -7.00 27.51
N VAL A 425 4.29 -7.62 26.49
CA VAL A 425 5.03 -8.21 25.37
C VAL A 425 5.87 -7.13 24.69
N LEU A 426 5.25 -5.99 24.38
CA LEU A 426 5.90 -4.88 23.70
C LEU A 426 6.99 -4.25 24.57
N ASP A 427 6.71 -4.00 25.86
CA ASP A 427 7.72 -3.41 26.77
C ASP A 427 8.97 -4.29 26.87
N VAL A 428 8.79 -5.59 27.10
CA VAL A 428 9.92 -6.53 27.24
C VAL A 428 10.72 -6.64 25.94
N ASN A 429 10.05 -6.81 24.79
CA ASN A 429 10.76 -6.99 23.51
C ASN A 429 11.45 -5.69 23.07
N ALA A 430 10.82 -4.52 23.24
CA ALA A 430 11.43 -3.22 22.91
C ALA A 430 12.68 -2.97 23.76
N ARG A 431 12.63 -3.24 25.07
CA ARG A 431 13.80 -3.09 25.96
C ARG A 431 14.94 -4.04 25.59
N ARG A 432 14.63 -5.31 25.30
CA ARG A 432 15.62 -6.30 24.85
C ARG A 432 16.28 -5.86 23.54
N PHE A 433 15.47 -5.38 22.60
CA PHE A 433 15.95 -4.91 21.31
C PHE A 433 16.88 -3.70 21.44
N ALA A 434 16.49 -2.68 22.20
CA ALA A 434 17.35 -1.50 22.42
C ALA A 434 18.67 -1.88 23.12
N ALA A 435 18.61 -2.72 24.15
CA ALA A 435 19.80 -3.20 24.86
C ALA A 435 20.70 -4.07 23.97
N GLU A 436 20.13 -4.91 23.10
CA GLU A 436 20.86 -5.67 22.09
C GLU A 436 21.64 -4.71 21.19
N LEU A 437 20.96 -3.75 20.55
CA LEU A 437 21.59 -2.80 19.64
C LEU A 437 22.71 -1.98 20.30
N ALA A 438 22.49 -1.53 21.54
CA ALA A 438 23.49 -0.78 22.30
C ALA A 438 24.77 -1.59 22.59
N GLY A 439 24.67 -2.93 22.64
CA GLY A 439 25.80 -3.83 22.87
C GLY A 439 26.52 -4.29 21.59
N LEU A 440 26.00 -3.97 20.40
CA LEU A 440 26.59 -4.43 19.14
C LEU A 440 27.76 -3.54 18.67
N ALA A 441 28.76 -4.17 18.06
CA ALA A 441 29.80 -3.46 17.34
C ALA A 441 29.22 -2.80 16.06
N PRO A 442 29.80 -1.68 15.55
CA PRO A 442 29.21 -0.92 14.44
C PRO A 442 28.83 -1.72 13.19
N GLY A 443 29.67 -2.66 12.74
CA GLY A 443 29.35 -3.50 11.57
C GLY A 443 28.22 -4.51 11.83
N ALA A 444 28.08 -5.00 13.07
CA ALA A 444 26.98 -5.87 13.46
C ALA A 444 25.68 -5.07 13.65
N LEU A 445 25.80 -3.83 14.15
CA LEU A 445 24.69 -2.88 14.30
C LEU A 445 24.02 -2.60 12.94
N ALA A 446 24.80 -2.26 11.91
CA ALA A 446 24.29 -2.04 10.55
C ALA A 446 23.51 -3.24 10.03
N THR A 447 24.06 -4.45 10.20
CA THR A 447 23.40 -5.69 9.77
C THR A 447 22.11 -5.93 10.52
N ARG A 448 22.11 -5.74 11.85
CA ARG A 448 20.94 -5.97 12.69
C ARG A 448 19.82 -4.96 12.40
N MET A 449 20.17 -3.69 12.17
CA MET A 449 19.22 -2.66 11.79
C MET A 449 18.55 -2.97 10.45
N ARG A 450 19.29 -3.48 9.46
CA ARG A 450 18.75 -3.91 8.15
C ARG A 450 17.78 -5.10 8.22
N GLU A 451 17.73 -5.83 9.33
CA GLU A 451 16.71 -6.86 9.50
C GLU A 451 15.33 -6.28 9.79
N ILE A 452 15.29 -5.08 10.38
CA ILE A 452 14.09 -4.34 10.77
C ILE A 452 13.99 -3.10 9.88
N ASP A 453 13.25 -3.18 8.78
CA ASP A 453 13.24 -2.09 7.79
C ASP A 453 12.72 -0.76 8.39
N ALA A 454 11.73 -0.84 9.30
CA ALA A 454 11.14 0.30 9.99
C ALA A 454 10.65 -0.05 11.39
N LEU A 455 10.77 0.89 12.33
CA LEU A 455 10.16 0.76 13.65
C LEU A 455 8.65 1.04 13.53
N GLU A 456 7.84 -0.02 13.49
CA GLU A 456 6.38 0.09 13.50
C GLU A 456 5.85 0.33 14.92
N LEU A 457 5.90 1.59 15.37
CA LEU A 457 5.59 1.99 16.75
C LEU A 457 4.09 1.98 17.10
N ASP A 458 3.20 1.80 16.12
CA ASP A 458 1.75 1.78 16.33
C ASP A 458 1.23 0.47 16.96
N ALA A 459 2.05 -0.57 17.07
CA ALA A 459 1.65 -1.88 17.59
C ALA A 459 1.11 -1.81 19.03
N GLY A 460 1.53 -0.82 19.82
CA GLY A 460 1.13 -0.62 21.22
C GLY A 460 -0.01 0.38 21.44
N LYS A 461 -0.50 1.04 20.39
CA LYS A 461 -1.34 2.25 20.51
C LYS A 461 -2.60 2.04 21.36
N ASN A 462 -3.44 1.05 21.06
CA ASN A 462 -4.65 0.80 21.87
C ASN A 462 -4.36 0.06 23.19
N ALA A 463 -3.15 -0.45 23.38
CA ALA A 463 -2.71 -1.02 24.65
C ALA A 463 -2.15 0.05 25.61
N GLY A 464 -2.17 1.33 25.21
CA GLY A 464 -1.65 2.44 26.02
C GLY A 464 -0.12 2.43 26.15
N VAL A 465 0.60 1.76 25.25
CA VAL A 465 2.06 1.72 25.26
C VAL A 465 2.63 2.73 24.27
N ASP A 466 3.41 3.66 24.80
CA ASP A 466 4.28 4.53 24.01
C ASP A 466 5.59 3.79 23.70
N LEU A 467 5.60 3.04 22.60
CA LEU A 467 6.79 2.30 22.16
C LEU A 467 7.98 3.20 21.88
N ALA A 468 7.75 4.43 21.42
CA ALA A 468 8.83 5.39 21.19
C ALA A 468 9.52 5.73 22.52
N ALA A 469 8.74 6.03 23.57
CA ALA A 469 9.25 6.28 24.91
C ALA A 469 9.96 5.05 25.48
N THR A 470 9.36 3.86 25.40
CA THR A 470 9.99 2.63 25.89
C THR A 470 11.36 2.38 25.24
N LEU A 471 11.47 2.57 23.92
CA LEU A 471 12.74 2.39 23.21
C LEU A 471 13.78 3.44 23.63
N ARG A 472 13.38 4.71 23.78
CA ARG A 472 14.27 5.77 24.29
C ARG A 472 14.78 5.44 25.70
N ASP A 473 13.88 5.10 26.62
CA ASP A 473 14.20 4.76 28.02
C ASP A 473 15.10 3.52 28.13
N ALA A 474 15.05 2.64 27.13
CA ALA A 474 15.88 1.44 27.04
C ALA A 474 17.26 1.66 26.41
N GLY A 475 17.62 2.91 26.08
CA GLY A 475 18.94 3.25 25.54
C GLY A 475 19.05 3.14 24.02
N LEU A 476 17.93 3.13 23.27
CA LEU A 476 18.01 3.07 21.80
C LEU A 476 18.82 4.25 21.22
N LEU A 477 18.68 5.45 21.79
CA LEU A 477 19.39 6.64 21.30
C LEU A 477 20.92 6.50 21.37
N ASP A 478 21.45 5.74 22.33
CA ASP A 478 22.88 5.45 22.43
C ASP A 478 23.35 4.53 21.29
N ALA A 479 22.51 3.54 20.93
CA ALA A 479 22.78 2.69 19.77
C ALA A 479 22.74 3.50 18.46
N LEU A 480 21.73 4.38 18.31
CA LEU A 480 21.62 5.26 17.15
C LEU A 480 22.82 6.21 17.03
N ALA A 481 23.29 6.77 18.14
CA ALA A 481 24.48 7.62 18.16
C ALA A 481 25.72 6.86 17.64
N ASN A 482 25.93 5.62 18.10
CA ASN A 482 27.01 4.77 17.62
C ASN A 482 26.90 4.47 16.11
N ALA A 483 25.68 4.21 15.61
CA ALA A 483 25.46 4.04 14.17
C ALA A 483 25.79 5.31 13.38
N VAL A 484 25.35 6.48 13.86
CA VAL A 484 25.63 7.78 13.23
C VAL A 484 27.13 8.10 13.19
N GLU A 485 27.88 7.75 14.25
CA GLU A 485 29.32 8.04 14.33
C GLU A 485 30.20 7.03 13.60
N ARG A 486 29.85 5.75 13.65
CA ARG A 486 30.77 4.64 13.31
C ARG A 486 30.19 3.65 12.30
N GLY A 487 28.92 3.80 11.94
CA GLY A 487 28.24 2.97 10.95
C GLY A 487 28.63 3.33 9.52
N ASP A 488 28.32 2.41 8.61
CA ASP A 488 28.30 2.69 7.18
C ASP A 488 27.15 3.65 6.81
N GLU A 489 27.09 4.07 5.54
CA GLU A 489 26.09 5.03 5.05
C GLU A 489 24.65 4.57 5.32
N ASP A 490 24.35 3.29 5.10
CA ASP A 490 23.05 2.69 5.37
C ASP A 490 22.68 2.76 6.86
N ALA A 491 23.60 2.36 7.74
CA ALA A 491 23.37 2.41 9.18
C ALA A 491 23.16 3.84 9.68
N ARG A 492 23.91 4.82 9.15
CA ARG A 492 23.71 6.24 9.48
C ARG A 492 22.32 6.71 9.05
N THR A 493 21.94 6.43 7.82
CA THR A 493 20.65 6.82 7.24
C THR A 493 19.48 6.21 8.03
N GLN A 494 19.56 4.91 8.31
CA GLN A 494 18.55 4.20 9.09
C GLN A 494 18.48 4.73 10.53
N ALA A 495 19.63 5.04 11.15
CA ALA A 495 19.67 5.57 12.50
C ALA A 495 19.01 6.95 12.60
N LEU A 496 19.25 7.81 11.63
CA LEU A 496 18.61 9.12 11.53
C LEU A 496 17.09 8.99 11.31
N ALA A 497 16.66 8.09 10.43
CA ALA A 497 15.24 7.80 10.23
C ALA A 497 14.56 7.28 11.52
N TRP A 498 15.21 6.37 12.24
CA TRP A 498 14.70 5.87 13.52
C TRP A 498 14.70 6.94 14.60
N SER A 499 15.69 7.84 14.62
CA SER A 499 15.73 8.96 15.58
C SER A 499 14.50 9.86 15.45
N LYS A 500 14.00 10.06 14.23
CA LYS A 500 12.72 10.74 13.98
C LYS A 500 11.55 9.94 14.51
N ALA A 501 11.49 8.65 14.17
CA ALA A 501 10.38 7.77 14.55
C ALA A 501 10.22 7.70 16.07
N VAL A 502 11.34 7.59 16.79
CA VAL A 502 11.34 7.58 18.26
C VAL A 502 11.44 8.98 18.86
N ALA A 503 11.15 10.04 18.11
CA ALA A 503 11.15 11.43 18.59
C ALA A 503 12.36 11.76 19.49
N ALA A 504 13.58 11.57 18.97
CA ALA A 504 14.82 11.88 19.68
C ALA A 504 14.78 13.31 20.26
N ASP A 505 15.38 13.48 21.43
CA ASP A 505 15.34 14.74 22.17
C ASP A 505 16.30 15.79 21.58
N GLU A 506 16.06 17.06 21.96
CA GLU A 506 16.87 18.18 21.49
C GLU A 506 18.38 18.02 21.78
N PRO A 507 18.82 17.62 23.00
CA PRO A 507 20.23 17.36 23.26
C PRO A 507 20.86 16.37 22.27
N TRP A 508 20.20 15.24 22.00
CA TRP A 508 20.69 14.24 21.07
C TRP A 508 20.77 14.80 19.64
N LEU A 509 19.73 15.49 19.18
CA LEU A 509 19.69 16.10 17.85
C LEU A 509 20.79 17.16 17.67
N ARG A 510 21.03 18.00 18.69
CA ARG A 510 22.11 19.01 18.66
C ARG A 510 23.49 18.37 18.58
N THR A 511 23.71 17.25 19.25
CA THR A 511 25.01 16.57 19.28
C THR A 511 25.27 15.77 18.01
N PHE A 512 24.27 15.03 17.51
CA PHE A 512 24.49 14.04 16.45
C PHE A 512 23.96 14.48 15.08
N VAL A 513 22.91 15.30 15.01
CA VAL A 513 22.26 15.67 13.74
C VAL A 513 22.72 17.03 13.23
N THR A 514 22.62 18.08 14.05
CA THR A 514 22.92 19.45 13.62
C THR A 514 24.33 19.64 13.04
N PRO A 515 25.42 19.04 13.58
CA PRO A 515 26.75 19.19 12.98
C PRO A 515 26.88 18.56 11.58
N ARG A 516 25.96 17.66 11.21
CA ARG A 516 26.01 16.88 9.97
C ARG A 516 25.10 17.43 8.87
N ILE A 517 24.31 18.48 9.12
CA ILE A 517 23.53 19.14 8.07
C ILE A 517 24.37 20.08 7.18
N ASP A 518 25.67 20.22 7.48
CA ASP A 518 26.57 21.04 6.69
C ASP A 518 27.08 20.34 5.40
N SER A 519 27.64 21.12 4.48
CA SER A 519 28.08 20.65 3.15
C SER A 519 29.25 19.66 3.18
N ALA A 520 29.95 19.51 4.30
CA ALA A 520 31.05 18.55 4.43
C ALA A 520 30.58 17.09 4.62
N THR A 521 29.31 16.86 4.96
CA THR A 521 28.71 15.53 5.11
C THR A 521 28.32 14.97 3.75
N ASP A 522 28.35 13.64 3.60
CA ASP A 522 27.77 12.98 2.42
C ASP A 522 26.27 13.30 2.26
N GLU A 523 25.81 13.27 1.01
CA GLU A 523 24.48 13.76 0.63
C GLU A 523 23.34 12.98 1.30
N THR A 524 23.43 11.65 1.27
CA THR A 524 22.42 10.74 1.82
C THR A 524 22.25 10.97 3.33
N THR A 525 23.36 11.02 4.06
CA THR A 525 23.37 11.30 5.49
C THR A 525 22.82 12.71 5.78
N ARG A 526 23.17 13.71 4.96
CA ARG A 526 22.70 15.08 5.14
C ARG A 526 21.18 15.19 4.94
N SER A 527 20.65 14.56 3.89
CA SER A 527 19.21 14.47 3.62
C SER A 527 18.47 13.81 4.79
N ALA A 528 19.00 12.68 5.30
CA ALA A 528 18.45 12.00 6.46
C ALA A 528 18.51 12.85 7.75
N CYS A 529 19.54 13.69 7.92
CA CYS A 529 19.62 14.64 9.03
C CYS A 529 18.51 15.69 8.96
N PHE A 530 18.21 16.24 7.78
CA PHE A 530 17.08 17.15 7.60
C PHE A 530 15.74 16.46 7.88
N ASP A 531 15.55 15.24 7.37
CA ASP A 531 14.33 14.47 7.63
C ASP A 531 14.15 14.19 9.13
N ALA A 532 15.23 13.98 9.90
CA ALA A 532 15.21 13.85 11.36
C ALA A 532 14.79 15.15 12.09
N LEU A 533 15.14 16.31 11.53
CA LEU A 533 14.74 17.63 12.02
C LEU A 533 13.34 18.06 11.54
N ALA A 534 12.70 17.33 10.63
CA ALA A 534 11.38 17.67 10.07
C ALA A 534 10.24 17.35 11.05
N ARG A 535 10.18 18.10 12.15
CA ARG A 535 9.21 18.04 13.26
C ARG A 535 8.98 19.44 13.83
N SER A 536 7.79 19.70 14.37
CA SER A 536 7.43 21.01 14.94
C SER A 536 8.22 21.36 16.21
N ASP A 537 8.64 20.37 16.99
CA ASP A 537 9.48 20.57 18.18
C ASP A 537 10.96 20.84 17.86
N CYS A 538 11.34 20.81 16.57
CA CYS A 538 12.67 21.14 16.09
C CYS A 538 12.81 22.59 15.57
N ALA A 539 11.84 23.47 15.84
CA ALA A 539 11.90 24.88 15.42
C ALA A 539 13.17 25.62 15.91
N TRP A 540 13.81 25.14 16.98
CA TRP A 540 15.10 25.65 17.46
C TRP A 540 16.25 25.49 16.46
N ALA A 541 16.14 24.57 15.49
CA ALA A 541 17.14 24.31 14.44
C ALA A 541 16.89 25.11 13.15
N ARG A 542 15.85 25.96 13.13
CA ARG A 542 15.43 26.70 11.94
C ARG A 542 16.57 27.49 11.32
N THR A 543 17.33 28.22 12.13
CA THR A 543 18.39 29.10 11.66
C THR A 543 19.51 28.33 10.93
N GLU A 544 19.84 27.14 11.42
CA GLU A 544 20.86 26.29 10.83
C GLU A 544 20.39 25.69 9.49
N VAL A 545 19.12 25.28 9.40
CA VAL A 545 18.52 24.77 8.15
C VAL A 545 18.36 25.90 7.10
N GLU A 546 17.92 27.09 7.52
CA GLU A 546 17.87 28.28 6.67
C GLU A 546 19.26 28.65 6.13
N ALA A 547 20.28 28.59 6.98
CA ALA A 547 21.65 28.88 6.57
C ALA A 547 22.14 27.89 5.50
N TYR A 548 21.76 26.61 5.58
CA TYR A 548 22.06 25.63 4.54
C TYR A 548 21.36 25.98 3.22
N LEU A 549 20.04 26.20 3.25
CA LEU A 549 19.25 26.54 2.06
C LEU A 549 19.80 27.79 1.36
N ARG A 550 20.20 28.81 2.14
CA ARG A 550 20.84 30.02 1.61
C ARG A 550 22.15 29.71 0.89
N ARG A 551 23.04 28.92 1.50
CA ARG A 551 24.32 28.54 0.88
C ARG A 551 24.12 27.80 -0.44
N VAL A 552 23.15 26.87 -0.48
CA VAL A 552 22.87 26.07 -1.66
C VAL A 552 22.21 26.90 -2.78
N ALA A 553 21.38 27.88 -2.45
CA ALA A 553 20.80 28.81 -3.42
C ALA A 553 21.85 29.75 -4.05
N GLU A 554 22.89 30.11 -3.30
CA GLU A 554 23.97 30.99 -3.74
C GLU A 554 25.12 30.25 -4.45
N ALA A 555 25.17 28.92 -4.34
CA ALA A 555 26.24 28.10 -4.92
C ALA A 555 26.27 28.17 -6.46
N PRO A 556 27.47 28.11 -7.07
CA PRO A 556 27.59 28.06 -8.53
C PRO A 556 26.95 26.78 -9.09
N PRO A 557 26.64 26.75 -10.40
CA PRO A 557 26.11 25.54 -11.04
C PRO A 557 27.09 24.38 -10.93
N LEU A 558 26.71 23.32 -10.22
CA LEU A 558 27.48 22.08 -10.04
C LEU A 558 27.54 21.22 -11.33
N GLU A 559 28.33 20.14 -11.34
CA GLU A 559 28.29 19.10 -12.38
C GLU A 559 27.05 18.19 -12.21
N THR A 560 26.66 17.44 -13.23
CA THR A 560 25.35 16.75 -13.28
C THR A 560 25.05 15.84 -12.08
N ASP A 561 26.02 15.04 -11.63
CA ASP A 561 25.83 14.11 -10.51
C ASP A 561 25.78 14.85 -9.15
N GLU A 562 26.59 15.89 -8.97
CA GLU A 562 26.56 16.76 -7.79
C GLU A 562 25.26 17.59 -7.72
N ARG A 563 24.63 17.89 -8.87
CA ARG A 563 23.34 18.60 -8.93
C ARG A 563 22.19 17.78 -8.38
N GLU A 564 22.18 16.48 -8.66
CA GLU A 564 21.08 15.59 -8.25
C GLU A 564 21.11 15.38 -6.75
N GLY A 565 22.29 15.05 -6.20
CA GLY A 565 22.50 14.97 -4.77
C GLY A 565 22.07 16.25 -4.06
N ALA A 566 22.67 17.40 -4.41
CA ALA A 566 22.37 18.68 -3.74
C ALA A 566 20.88 19.07 -3.79
N ARG A 567 20.14 18.59 -4.80
CA ARG A 567 18.69 18.79 -4.90
C ARG A 567 17.94 18.01 -3.83
N ASP A 568 18.35 16.79 -3.51
CA ASP A 568 17.71 15.94 -2.52
C ASP A 568 17.86 16.48 -1.09
N SER A 569 19.05 16.92 -0.69
CA SER A 569 19.18 17.61 0.60
C SER A 569 18.43 18.93 0.65
N ALA A 570 18.37 19.69 -0.45
CA ALA A 570 17.59 20.92 -0.49
C ALA A 570 16.08 20.66 -0.35
N LEU A 571 15.58 19.59 -0.97
CA LEU A 571 14.20 19.09 -0.80
C LEU A 571 13.94 18.68 0.66
N ALA A 572 14.85 17.90 1.26
CA ALA A 572 14.74 17.47 2.65
C ALA A 572 14.80 18.66 3.61
N ALA A 573 15.70 19.63 3.38
CA ALA A 573 15.79 20.87 4.16
C ALA A 573 14.52 21.73 4.05
N ALA A 574 13.94 21.86 2.85
CA ALA A 574 12.67 22.57 2.67
C ALA A 574 11.51 21.87 3.39
N ARG A 575 11.43 20.53 3.32
CA ARG A 575 10.48 19.74 4.13
C ARG A 575 10.69 19.94 5.62
N ALA A 576 11.94 20.00 6.07
CA ALA A 576 12.27 20.23 7.47
C ALA A 576 11.75 21.58 7.96
N ILE A 577 12.01 22.66 7.22
CA ILE A 577 11.47 23.99 7.54
C ILE A 577 9.94 24.00 7.55
N GLY A 578 9.29 23.42 6.54
CA GLY A 578 7.83 23.36 6.50
C GLY A 578 7.23 22.58 7.67
N ALA A 579 7.87 21.48 8.07
CA ALA A 579 7.42 20.65 9.19
C ALA A 579 7.70 21.26 10.57
N MET A 580 8.64 22.22 10.68
CA MET A 580 8.86 22.99 11.91
C MET A 580 7.68 23.89 12.26
N ASP A 581 6.81 24.22 11.28
CA ASP A 581 5.60 25.04 11.45
C ASP A 581 5.87 26.41 12.11
N ASP A 582 7.05 26.99 11.84
CA ASP A 582 7.46 28.31 12.33
C ASP A 582 7.29 29.37 11.21
N PRO A 583 6.26 30.22 11.25
CA PRO A 583 6.04 31.25 10.24
C PRO A 583 7.15 32.32 10.20
N ALA A 584 8.04 32.38 11.21
CA ALA A 584 9.23 33.22 11.15
C ALA A 584 10.20 32.83 10.01
N ALA A 585 10.08 31.63 9.44
CA ALA A 585 10.87 31.19 8.29
C ALA A 585 10.47 31.88 6.97
N ILE A 586 9.22 32.36 6.86
CA ILE A 586 8.66 32.85 5.57
C ILE A 586 9.54 33.92 4.92
N PRO A 587 9.98 35.00 5.61
CA PRO A 587 10.78 36.04 4.96
C PRO A 587 12.11 35.53 4.43
N GLU A 588 12.78 34.64 5.18
CA GLU A 588 14.07 34.07 4.78
C GLU A 588 13.92 33.13 3.57
N LEU A 589 12.83 32.34 3.52
CA LEU A 589 12.52 31.47 2.38
C LEU A 589 12.26 32.30 1.10
N ILE A 590 11.52 33.41 1.22
CA ILE A 590 11.29 34.31 0.08
C ILE A 590 12.60 34.94 -0.37
N GLY A 591 13.45 35.37 0.57
CA GLY A 591 14.79 35.87 0.27
C GLY A 591 15.68 34.83 -0.41
N THR A 592 15.65 33.58 0.06
CA THR A 592 16.38 32.46 -0.53
C THR A 592 15.91 32.17 -1.95
N LEU A 593 14.59 32.18 -2.20
CA LEU A 593 14.03 32.02 -3.53
C LEU A 593 14.48 33.12 -4.50
N ALA A 594 14.61 34.36 -4.00
CA ALA A 594 15.12 35.48 -4.80
C ALA A 594 16.62 35.34 -5.16
N ARG A 595 17.37 34.61 -4.33
CA ARG A 595 18.81 34.36 -4.52
C ARG A 595 19.10 33.14 -5.38
N ASP A 596 18.13 32.24 -5.56
CA ASP A 596 18.28 31.05 -6.38
C ASP A 596 18.50 31.45 -7.85
N ARG A 597 19.77 31.53 -8.24
CA ARG A 597 20.18 31.83 -9.63
C ARG A 597 20.01 30.65 -10.57
N THR A 598 19.69 29.49 -10.02
CA THR A 598 19.64 28.22 -10.76
C THR A 598 18.21 27.85 -11.16
N GLY A 599 17.19 28.44 -10.51
CA GLY A 599 15.78 28.11 -10.68
C GLY A 599 15.41 26.70 -10.22
N ARG A 600 16.31 26.01 -9.51
CA ARG A 600 16.17 24.59 -9.13
C ARG A 600 15.32 24.40 -7.89
N TYR A 601 15.30 25.38 -7.00
CA TYR A 601 14.74 25.23 -5.66
C TYR A 601 13.36 25.85 -5.51
N GLY A 602 12.81 26.48 -6.55
CA GLY A 602 11.46 27.06 -6.55
C GLY A 602 10.39 26.04 -6.19
N TYR A 603 10.46 24.83 -6.75
CA TYR A 603 9.57 23.74 -6.36
C TYR A 603 9.77 23.31 -4.90
N ALA A 604 11.01 23.11 -4.47
CA ALA A 604 11.30 22.65 -3.11
C ALA A 604 10.82 23.65 -2.05
N LEU A 605 11.24 24.92 -2.17
CA LEU A 605 10.88 25.99 -1.25
C LEU A 605 9.39 26.33 -1.33
N GLY A 606 8.83 26.39 -2.53
CA GLY A 606 7.42 26.70 -2.75
C GLY A 606 6.48 25.62 -2.19
N HIS A 607 6.71 24.36 -2.56
CA HIS A 607 5.80 23.25 -2.24
C HIS A 607 5.98 22.72 -0.81
N PHE A 608 7.22 22.55 -0.35
CA PHE A 608 7.47 21.89 0.93
C PHE A 608 7.66 22.84 2.11
N ALA A 609 7.91 24.13 1.88
CA ALA A 609 8.12 25.11 2.94
C ALA A 609 7.07 26.24 2.93
N LEU A 610 7.01 27.03 1.86
CA LEU A 610 6.11 28.20 1.79
C LEU A 610 4.63 27.79 1.78
N ALA A 611 4.23 26.78 1.01
CA ALA A 611 2.85 26.32 0.96
C ALA A 611 2.30 25.88 2.34
N PRO A 612 2.96 24.99 3.11
CA PRO A 612 2.46 24.61 4.43
C PRO A 612 2.45 25.78 5.42
N LEU A 613 3.45 26.67 5.40
CA LEU A 613 3.54 27.81 6.33
C LEU A 613 2.52 28.92 6.05
N THR A 614 2.01 29.01 4.81
CA THR A 614 1.13 30.11 4.37
C THR A 614 -0.29 29.65 4.04
N GLY A 615 -0.51 28.35 3.84
CA GLY A 615 -1.76 27.77 3.35
C GLY A 615 -2.02 28.01 1.85
N VAL A 616 -1.08 28.64 1.14
CA VAL A 616 -1.19 28.88 -0.31
C VAL A 616 -0.82 27.60 -1.07
N GLN A 617 -1.67 27.17 -2.00
CA GLN A 617 -1.32 26.05 -2.88
C GLN A 617 -0.12 26.42 -3.76
N TYR A 618 0.81 25.48 -3.88
CA TYR A 618 1.97 25.65 -4.75
C TYR A 618 1.54 25.80 -6.21
N ASP A 619 2.10 26.82 -6.87
CA ASP A 619 2.01 27.03 -8.31
C ASP A 619 3.42 27.38 -8.83
N PRO A 620 3.88 26.79 -9.95
CA PRO A 620 5.19 27.11 -10.53
C PRO A 620 5.39 28.59 -10.90
N SER A 621 4.31 29.37 -11.07
CA SER A 621 4.35 30.81 -11.32
C SER A 621 4.56 31.66 -10.06
N HIS A 622 4.47 31.07 -8.86
CA HIS A 622 4.73 31.76 -7.60
C HIS A 622 6.24 31.94 -7.38
N ASP A 623 6.84 32.86 -8.14
CA ASP A 623 8.24 33.24 -8.01
C ASP A 623 8.50 34.15 -6.78
N ALA A 624 9.76 34.55 -6.59
CA ALA A 624 10.14 35.41 -5.47
C ALA A 624 9.43 36.77 -5.45
N ALA A 625 9.08 37.33 -6.63
CA ALA A 625 8.37 38.60 -6.71
C ALA A 625 6.91 38.43 -6.28
N TRP A 626 6.26 37.36 -6.74
CA TRP A 626 4.91 36.99 -6.32
C TRP A 626 4.82 36.81 -4.80
N TRP A 627 5.78 36.08 -4.20
CA TRP A 627 5.79 35.87 -2.75
C TRP A 627 6.07 37.14 -1.94
N ARG A 628 6.86 38.09 -2.47
CA ARG A 628 7.03 39.41 -1.86
C ARG A 628 5.71 40.19 -1.84
N GLU A 629 4.99 40.20 -2.95
CA GLU A 629 3.66 40.83 -3.02
C GLU A 629 2.65 40.14 -2.08
N TRP A 630 2.71 38.80 -1.98
CA TRP A 630 1.91 38.05 -1.03
C TRP A 630 2.23 38.46 0.42
N TRP A 631 3.52 38.58 0.77
CA TRP A 631 3.95 39.00 2.10
C TRP A 631 3.43 40.40 2.44
N GLU A 632 3.58 41.38 1.55
CA GLU A 632 3.07 42.74 1.73
C GLU A 632 1.56 42.78 2.01
N LYS A 633 0.78 41.90 1.36
CA LYS A 633 -0.68 41.83 1.51
C LYS A 633 -1.15 41.02 2.73
N ASN A 634 -0.33 40.10 3.23
CA ASN A 634 -0.78 39.09 4.22
C ASN A 634 0.00 39.09 5.54
N ALA A 635 1.16 39.75 5.64
CA ALA A 635 1.99 39.75 6.84
C ALA A 635 1.25 40.29 8.07
N GLU A 636 0.26 41.18 7.89
CA GLU A 636 -0.56 41.70 8.99
C GLU A 636 -1.37 40.61 9.72
N ARG A 637 -1.63 39.47 9.06
CA ARG A 637 -2.34 38.31 9.62
C ARG A 637 -1.44 37.41 10.46
N LEU A 638 -0.11 37.60 10.39
CA LEU A 638 0.87 36.80 11.12
C LEU A 638 1.17 37.38 12.51
N PRO A 639 1.74 36.59 13.44
CA PRO A 639 2.09 37.07 14.77
C PRO A 639 2.98 38.33 14.75
N PRO A 640 2.87 39.24 15.75
CA PRO A 640 3.59 40.51 15.75
C PRO A 640 5.11 40.41 15.60
N HIS A 641 5.72 39.35 16.13
CA HIS A 641 7.15 39.12 16.03
C HIS A 641 7.58 38.65 14.62
N VAL A 642 6.69 37.97 13.88
CA VAL A 642 6.94 37.49 12.51
C VAL A 642 6.82 38.63 11.52
N ARG A 643 5.76 39.45 11.61
CA ARG A 643 5.56 40.59 10.69
C ARG A 643 6.63 41.69 10.82
N ALA A 644 7.37 41.71 11.94
CA ALA A 644 8.48 42.63 12.15
C ALA A 644 9.76 42.21 11.38
N LEU A 645 9.80 40.97 10.88
CA LEU A 645 10.91 40.47 10.08
C LEU A 645 10.87 41.06 8.67
N SER A 646 12.04 41.42 8.16
CA SER A 646 12.20 41.90 6.79
C SER A 646 12.62 40.77 5.87
N ILE A 647 12.07 40.73 4.65
CA ILE A 647 12.56 39.84 3.59
C ILE A 647 13.99 40.27 3.24
N PRO A 648 14.99 39.37 3.38
CA PRO A 648 16.36 39.67 2.99
C PRO A 648 16.45 40.01 1.49
N ARG A 649 17.35 40.95 1.15
CA ARG A 649 17.51 41.44 -0.23
C ARG A 649 18.10 40.42 -1.19
#